data_AF-A0A3M0S641-F1
#
_entry.id   AF-A0A3M0S641-F1
#
_cell.length_a   1.000
_cell.length_b   1.000
_cell.length_c   1.000
_cell.angle_alpha   90.00
_cell.angle_beta   90.00
_cell.angle_gamma   90.00
#
_symmetry.space_group_name_H-M   'P 1'
#
loop_
_entity.id
_entity.type
_entity.pdbx_description
1 polymer ?
#
loop_
_entity_poly.entity_id
_entity_poly.type
_entity_poly.pdbx_seq_one_letter_code
_entity_poly.pdbx_strand_id
1 'polypeptide(L)'
;MDKTAIKNFAVEARNMLRDSAISQAGLYGITDDGCAEPIQTGNGFEVYKTIAGTDNRIFGDTIKKRASLVKAIDEKGFDNVIEEVAYTWFNRLIAIRFMEVNDYLPTRVRVLSSETSDKKEPDIVTQSLDIDLTMSQEELVEVQKAKDENRYDDAFGLLFIKQCNELNAILPGLFEKTDDYMELLLKLSYTNDGVVRMLVDTVPEENFDVEKEGQVEIIGWLYQYYNTELKDETFALLKKNVKITRERIPAATQLFTPDWIVRYMVENSLGRLWIEHLRANDPSLDEKELAEEFGWKYYLPEAKQEDSVNAKLAEIRTSYKDMTPMDIKCIDPCMGSGHILVYMFDVLMDIYRSAGYSERDAVFYILENNIRGLDIDQRAYQLSYFALMMKGREYNRRFFAGREVEQGGRSWRKYSSPNVRAIKESNVLPSNLVNQINENFAGVFNDNELKCIQYVTDLFKDAKEYGSIINVDSYCNPEREDRQYASVAFKLYSFINGDSEYFRNHDMNLMHHMIIQEYFPLLDELIQQANVMCEKYDVVTTNPPYMGSSGMENKLGTFIKNNYPKYKSDLFAVFIKKVLILTKTDGYYSLITQHAWMFLSSYEILRNELLLQKIENLVHLGSRAFDEIGGEVVQTVAFCSKKHDNIGSKTSFVRLVDYCGEKEKKDEYLRKDNIYNINSDCFSQIPGSPISYWIDKKFYDIYKNSQIYSNYFYSFQGMITGNNNYYLRFWYEIDINKALLQCTNPNEIMDKEAWVPYNKGGKFRKWYGNNDYLLRWEKEGKELTRARTENKDYYFRKGVTWSFLTTGNFSCRYFDNGFLWDVSGTSIFTNSNIPTEVLCANMNSKVQNYILHICNPTLNYQVENILALPYIEGKEDKIKVLAEKCIKISKEDWDSFETSWDFKKHVLI
;
A
#
# COMPACT_ATOMS: atom_id res chain seq x y z
N MET A 1 22.90 9.44 7.26
CA MET A 1 21.79 9.51 8.23
C MET A 1 21.94 8.40 9.27
N ASP A 2 21.86 8.73 10.56
CA ASP A 2 21.85 7.76 11.66
C ASP A 2 20.43 7.24 11.93
N LYS A 3 20.05 6.13 11.26
CA LYS A 3 18.72 5.52 11.42
C LYS A 3 18.45 4.99 12.84
N THR A 4 19.50 4.65 13.61
CA THR A 4 19.34 4.09 14.96
C THR A 4 18.91 5.18 15.93
N ALA A 5 19.60 6.33 15.90
CA ALA A 5 19.23 7.48 16.73
C ALA A 5 17.82 7.97 16.43
N ILE A 6 17.45 8.08 15.15
CA ILE A 6 16.11 8.50 14.71
C ILE A 6 15.03 7.52 15.20
N LYS A 7 15.30 6.21 15.11
CA LYS A 7 14.36 5.18 15.58
C LYS A 7 14.13 5.27 17.08
N ASN A 8 15.21 5.34 17.86
CA ASN A 8 15.11 5.42 19.32
C ASN A 8 14.36 6.69 19.74
N PHE A 9 14.72 7.84 19.16
CA PHE A 9 14.01 9.09 19.39
C PHE A 9 12.52 8.99 19.08
N ALA A 10 12.13 8.47 17.90
CA ALA A 10 10.73 8.46 17.50
C ALA A 10 9.84 7.59 18.42
N VAL A 11 10.36 6.43 18.85
CA VAL A 11 9.65 5.53 19.77
C VAL A 11 9.55 6.14 21.17
N GLU A 12 10.64 6.68 21.70
CA GLU A 12 10.63 7.32 23.03
C GLU A 12 9.79 8.59 23.06
N ALA A 13 9.87 9.42 22.01
CA ALA A 13 9.12 10.67 21.90
C ALA A 13 7.61 10.42 21.88
N ARG A 14 7.15 9.38 21.18
CA ARG A 14 5.76 8.94 21.20
C ARG A 14 5.29 8.68 22.63
N ASN A 15 6.03 7.86 23.37
CA ASN A 15 5.65 7.49 24.74
C ASN A 15 5.66 8.70 25.68
N MET A 16 6.69 9.55 25.61
CA MET A 16 6.77 10.78 26.41
C MET A 16 5.61 11.74 26.14
N LEU A 17 5.25 11.94 24.87
CA LEU A 17 4.15 12.83 24.48
C LEU A 17 2.78 12.28 24.90
N ARG A 18 2.56 10.96 24.79
CA ARG A 18 1.34 10.31 25.28
C ARG A 18 1.21 10.43 26.80
N ASP A 19 2.27 10.10 27.54
CA ASP A 19 2.27 10.17 29.01
C ASP A 19 2.06 11.60 29.50
N SER A 20 2.65 12.58 28.81
CA SER A 20 2.41 14.00 29.06
C SER A 20 0.95 14.38 28.81
N ALA A 21 0.37 13.98 27.69
CA ALA A 21 -1.02 14.27 27.37
C ALA A 21 -2.00 13.62 28.37
N ILE A 22 -1.76 12.37 28.79
CA ILE A 22 -2.55 11.69 29.83
C ILE A 22 -2.46 12.46 31.15
N SER A 23 -1.25 12.87 31.54
CA SER A 23 -1.03 13.64 32.76
C SER A 23 -1.75 14.99 32.73
N GLN A 24 -1.75 15.67 31.58
CA GLN A 24 -2.49 16.92 31.40
C GLN A 24 -4.00 16.70 31.42
N ALA A 25 -4.54 15.68 30.73
CA ALA A 25 -5.96 15.34 30.78
C ALA A 25 -6.44 15.11 32.22
N GLY A 26 -5.60 14.45 33.04
CA GLY A 26 -5.84 14.23 34.45
C GLY A 26 -5.99 15.50 35.30
N LEU A 27 -5.41 16.64 34.89
CA LEU A 27 -5.61 17.93 35.56
C LEU A 27 -7.03 18.48 35.34
N TYR A 28 -7.71 18.04 34.29
CA TYR A 28 -9.06 18.46 33.92
C TYR A 28 -10.13 17.42 34.32
N GLY A 29 -9.76 16.43 35.15
CA GLY A 29 -10.65 15.36 35.60
C GLY A 29 -11.04 14.39 34.49
N ILE A 30 -10.15 14.15 33.53
CA ILE A 30 -10.37 13.26 32.39
C ILE A 30 -9.37 12.09 32.49
N THR A 31 -9.89 10.87 32.43
CA THR A 31 -9.13 9.61 32.55
C THR A 31 -9.63 8.59 31.53
N ASP A 32 -8.93 7.46 31.40
CA ASP A 32 -9.38 6.32 30.58
C ASP A 32 -10.70 5.72 31.06
N ASP A 33 -11.00 5.82 32.36
CA ASP A 33 -12.29 5.43 32.96
C ASP A 33 -13.46 6.38 32.62
N GLY A 34 -13.18 7.59 32.11
CA GLY A 34 -14.19 8.57 31.69
C GLY A 34 -13.88 10.03 32.04
N CYS A 35 -14.83 10.90 31.68
CA CYS A 35 -14.77 12.36 31.87
C CYS A 35 -15.60 12.78 33.09
N ALA A 36 -14.98 13.37 34.12
CA ALA A 36 -15.68 13.81 35.32
C ALA A 36 -16.52 15.09 35.09
N GLU A 37 -17.64 15.20 35.80
CA GLU A 37 -18.41 16.45 35.92
C GLU A 37 -17.73 17.45 36.86
N PRO A 38 -17.96 18.77 36.69
CA PRO A 38 -17.38 19.78 37.58
C PRO A 38 -17.92 19.62 39.01
N ILE A 39 -17.02 19.65 40.00
CA ILE A 39 -17.37 19.58 41.43
C ILE A 39 -18.06 20.89 41.87
N GLN A 40 -17.65 22.00 41.26
CA GLN A 40 -18.21 23.31 41.53
C GLN A 40 -18.26 24.11 40.22
N THR A 41 -19.40 24.76 39.98
CA THR A 41 -19.60 25.70 38.88
C THR A 41 -19.99 27.07 39.45
N GLY A 42 -19.50 28.14 38.83
CA GLY A 42 -19.85 29.52 39.16
C GLY A 42 -19.86 30.41 37.92
N ASN A 43 -20.12 31.71 38.08
CA ASN A 43 -20.12 32.66 36.96
C ASN A 43 -18.70 32.77 36.34
N GLY A 44 -18.47 32.03 35.25
CA GLY A 44 -17.25 32.07 34.46
C GLY A 44 -16.12 31.13 34.92
N PHE A 45 -16.38 30.19 35.84
CA PHE A 45 -15.39 29.20 36.27
C PHE A 45 -15.99 27.82 36.56
N GLU A 46 -15.16 26.79 36.38
CA GLU A 46 -15.46 25.39 36.70
C GLU A 46 -14.32 24.80 37.52
N VAL A 47 -14.62 23.90 38.46
CA VAL A 47 -13.63 23.22 39.31
C VAL A 47 -13.70 21.71 39.11
N TYR A 48 -12.57 21.09 38.81
CA TYR A 48 -12.43 19.65 38.58
C TYR A 48 -11.45 19.03 39.57
N LYS A 49 -11.67 17.76 39.90
CA LYS A 49 -10.74 17.00 40.74
C LYS A 49 -9.64 16.43 39.87
N THR A 50 -8.40 16.70 40.21
CA THR A 50 -7.25 16.09 39.53
C THR A 50 -7.08 14.63 39.97
N ILE A 51 -6.30 13.86 39.21
CA ILE A 51 -5.88 12.50 39.59
C ILE A 51 -5.16 12.49 40.96
N ALA A 52 -4.45 13.56 41.29
CA ALA A 52 -3.77 13.73 42.58
C ALA A 52 -4.74 14.10 43.74
N GLY A 53 -6.04 14.21 43.47
CA GLY A 53 -7.06 14.55 44.45
C GLY A 53 -7.11 16.03 44.82
N THR A 54 -6.40 16.90 44.10
CA THR A 54 -6.44 18.36 44.27
C THR A 54 -7.53 18.99 43.40
N ASP A 55 -7.96 20.19 43.76
CA ASP A 55 -8.93 20.95 42.97
C ASP A 55 -8.20 21.80 41.91
N ASN A 56 -8.55 21.63 40.64
CA ASN A 56 -8.10 22.49 39.54
C ASN A 56 -9.25 23.39 39.09
N ARG A 57 -9.05 24.70 39.14
CA ARG A 57 -10.05 25.70 38.74
C ARG A 57 -9.71 26.26 37.37
N ILE A 58 -10.64 26.14 36.42
CA ILE A 58 -10.48 26.62 35.05
C ILE A 58 -11.44 27.78 34.76
N PHE A 59 -11.06 28.63 33.79
CA PHE A 59 -11.78 29.85 33.43
C PHE A 59 -11.81 30.05 31.91
N GLY A 60 -12.76 30.87 31.44
CA GLY A 60 -12.76 31.43 30.08
C GLY A 60 -12.64 30.36 28.98
N ASP A 61 -11.67 30.54 28.07
CA ASP A 61 -11.49 29.62 26.93
C ASP A 61 -11.04 28.22 27.33
N THR A 62 -10.47 28.03 28.52
CA THR A 62 -10.12 26.69 29.02
C THR A 62 -11.37 25.82 29.20
N ILE A 63 -12.51 26.42 29.57
CA ILE A 63 -13.80 25.72 29.69
C ILE A 63 -14.26 25.22 28.32
N LYS A 64 -14.16 26.08 27.29
CA LYS A 64 -14.51 25.71 25.91
C LYS A 64 -13.61 24.60 25.38
N LYS A 65 -12.29 24.73 25.56
CA LYS A 65 -11.32 23.71 25.14
C LYS A 65 -11.56 22.38 25.86
N ARG A 66 -11.91 22.39 27.14
CA ARG A 66 -12.28 21.16 27.87
C ARG A 66 -13.56 20.53 27.31
N ALA A 67 -14.59 21.32 27.01
CA ALA A 67 -15.81 20.81 26.40
C ALA A 67 -15.53 20.16 25.03
N SER A 68 -14.67 20.77 24.20
CA SER A 68 -14.20 20.17 22.95
C SER A 68 -13.43 18.86 23.18
N LEU A 69 -12.59 18.78 24.21
CA LEU A 69 -11.86 17.56 24.57
C LEU A 69 -12.82 16.42 24.91
N VAL A 70 -13.81 16.68 25.75
CA VAL A 70 -14.81 15.69 26.16
C VAL A 70 -15.58 15.19 24.93
N LYS A 71 -16.03 16.10 24.06
CA LYS A 71 -16.70 15.74 22.81
C LYS A 71 -15.83 14.86 21.92
N ALA A 72 -14.54 15.19 21.76
CA ALA A 72 -13.62 14.38 20.97
C ALA A 72 -13.41 12.98 21.56
N ILE A 73 -13.34 12.86 22.89
CA ILE A 73 -13.23 11.58 23.60
C ILE A 73 -14.50 10.74 23.43
N ASP A 74 -15.68 11.36 23.50
CA ASP A 74 -16.95 10.67 23.31
C ASP A 74 -17.10 10.12 21.88
N GLU A 75 -16.58 10.84 20.87
CA GLU A 75 -16.65 10.45 19.46
C GLU A 75 -15.58 9.42 19.05
N LYS A 76 -14.35 9.58 19.52
CA LYS A 76 -13.18 8.80 19.06
C LYS A 76 -12.64 7.80 20.09
N GLY A 77 -12.95 7.98 21.38
CA GLY A 77 -12.38 7.24 22.49
C GLY A 77 -11.08 7.87 23.03
N PHE A 78 -10.84 7.71 24.34
CA PHE A 78 -9.72 8.32 25.07
C PHE A 78 -8.35 8.04 24.45
N ASP A 79 -8.02 6.77 24.22
CA ASP A 79 -6.69 6.37 23.72
C ASP A 79 -6.39 6.95 22.32
N ASN A 80 -7.40 6.98 21.44
CA ASN A 80 -7.27 7.56 20.11
C ASN A 80 -7.04 9.07 20.16
N VAL A 81 -7.72 9.80 21.05
CA VAL A 81 -7.53 11.25 21.23
C VAL A 81 -6.13 11.54 21.78
N ILE A 82 -5.67 10.77 22.78
CA ILE A 82 -4.30 10.91 23.31
C ILE A 82 -3.26 10.65 22.22
N GLU A 83 -3.44 9.61 21.40
CA GLU A 83 -2.55 9.30 20.28
C GLU A 83 -2.55 10.42 19.23
N GLU A 84 -3.71 10.96 18.88
CA GLU A 84 -3.87 12.06 17.91
C GLU A 84 -3.13 13.33 18.38
N VAL A 85 -3.26 13.67 19.66
CA VAL A 85 -2.59 14.80 20.30
C VAL A 85 -1.08 14.60 20.33
N ALA A 86 -0.62 13.44 20.81
CA ALA A 86 0.80 13.12 20.88
C ALA A 86 1.46 13.19 19.48
N TYR A 87 0.79 12.62 18.48
CA TYR A 87 1.27 12.64 17.11
C TYR A 87 1.30 14.05 16.51
N THR A 88 0.28 14.86 16.76
CA THR A 88 0.22 16.24 16.27
C THR A 88 1.38 17.07 16.79
N TRP A 89 1.69 16.96 18.09
CA TRP A 89 2.82 17.68 18.69
C TRP A 89 4.17 17.11 18.25
N PHE A 90 4.29 15.80 18.08
CA PHE A 90 5.48 15.17 17.49
C PHE A 90 5.79 15.77 16.12
N ASN A 91 4.80 15.82 15.23
CA ASN A 91 4.92 16.36 13.89
C ASN A 91 5.35 17.84 13.88
N ARG A 92 4.75 18.67 14.74
CA ARG A 92 5.08 20.10 14.83
C ARG A 92 6.49 20.33 15.34
N LEU A 93 6.94 19.55 16.33
CA LEU A 93 8.31 19.60 16.84
C LEU A 93 9.32 19.24 15.74
N ILE A 94 9.08 18.16 15.01
CA ILE A 94 9.95 17.73 13.89
C ILE A 94 9.98 18.77 12.78
N ALA A 95 8.83 19.34 12.41
CA ALA A 95 8.76 20.37 11.39
C ALA A 95 9.51 21.64 11.80
N ILE A 96 9.35 22.10 13.04
CA ILE A 96 10.10 23.25 13.56
C ILE A 96 11.60 22.94 13.60
N ARG A 97 12.00 21.74 14.04
CA ARG A 97 13.42 21.32 14.02
C ARG A 97 13.99 21.34 12.60
N PHE A 98 13.24 20.84 11.63
CA PHE A 98 13.65 20.90 10.22
C PHE A 98 13.76 22.36 9.74
N MET A 99 12.78 23.20 10.03
CA MET A 99 12.77 24.58 9.57
C MET A 99 13.84 25.46 10.23
N GLU A 100 14.15 25.25 11.50
CA GLU A 100 15.18 26.05 12.20
C GLU A 100 16.60 25.68 11.77
N VAL A 101 16.86 24.40 11.47
CA VAL A 101 18.19 23.94 11.01
C VAL A 101 18.52 24.49 9.61
N ASN A 102 17.49 24.70 8.78
CA ASN A 102 17.64 25.16 7.40
C ASN A 102 17.36 26.66 7.20
N ASP A 103 17.19 27.45 8.27
CA ASP A 103 16.83 28.88 8.21
C ASP A 103 15.54 29.17 7.42
N TYR A 104 14.55 28.28 7.55
CA TYR A 104 13.27 28.38 6.85
C TYR A 104 12.18 29.04 7.69
N LEU A 105 12.37 29.18 8.99
CA LEU A 105 11.46 29.91 9.88
C LEU A 105 11.37 31.40 9.49
N PRO A 106 10.17 31.99 9.38
CA PRO A 106 10.01 33.42 9.08
C PRO A 106 10.67 34.33 10.11
N THR A 107 10.63 33.94 11.38
CA THR A 107 11.21 34.67 12.52
C THR A 107 12.74 34.70 12.50
N ARG A 108 13.38 33.76 11.80
CA ARG A 108 14.85 33.56 11.76
C ARG A 108 15.49 33.36 13.13
N VAL A 109 14.72 32.87 14.09
CA VAL A 109 15.19 32.54 15.43
C VAL A 109 15.01 31.04 15.62
N ARG A 110 16.02 30.38 16.21
CA ARG A 110 15.91 28.97 16.58
C ARG A 110 14.92 28.79 17.73
N VAL A 111 13.93 27.93 17.51
CA VAL A 111 12.77 27.76 18.39
C VAL A 111 13.05 26.70 19.43
N LEU A 112 13.66 25.58 19.05
CA LEU A 112 13.94 24.44 19.92
C LEU A 112 15.38 24.43 20.43
N SER A 113 16.27 25.16 19.75
CA SER A 113 17.71 25.18 20.01
C SER A 113 18.28 26.60 19.95
N SER A 114 19.61 26.72 20.00
CA SER A 114 20.33 27.99 19.88
C SER A 114 21.36 27.95 18.75
N GLU A 115 21.60 29.10 18.11
CA GLU A 115 22.71 29.29 17.15
C GLU A 115 24.06 29.34 17.88
N THR A 116 24.04 29.73 19.17
CA THR A 116 25.23 29.76 19.99
C THR A 116 25.57 28.35 20.44
N SER A 117 26.70 27.83 19.95
CA SER A 117 27.25 26.54 20.38
C SER A 117 27.31 26.46 21.92
N ASP A 118 26.94 25.30 22.46
CA ASP A 118 26.84 24.99 23.91
C ASP A 118 25.71 25.69 24.70
N LYS A 119 24.96 26.62 24.10
CA LYS A 119 23.80 27.22 24.76
C LYS A 119 22.60 26.27 24.69
N LYS A 120 22.15 25.81 25.87
CA LYS A 120 20.99 24.90 25.98
C LYS A 120 19.64 25.60 25.91
N GLU A 121 19.60 26.87 26.28
CA GLU A 121 18.38 27.68 26.24
C GLU A 121 18.02 28.04 24.80
N PRO A 122 16.80 27.75 24.32
CA PRO A 122 16.39 28.09 22.98
C PRO A 122 16.39 29.60 22.73
N ASP A 123 16.75 30.01 21.51
CA ASP A 123 16.89 31.42 21.20
C ASP A 123 15.55 32.17 21.30
N ILE A 124 14.43 31.52 20.97
CA ILE A 124 13.08 32.09 21.11
C ILE A 124 12.77 32.57 22.54
N VAL A 125 13.30 31.90 23.57
CA VAL A 125 13.09 32.30 24.98
C VAL A 125 13.99 33.47 25.36
N THR A 126 15.25 33.43 24.91
CA THR A 126 16.23 34.46 25.26
C THR A 126 16.02 35.77 24.50
N GLN A 127 15.54 35.71 23.27
CA GLN A 127 15.30 36.85 22.39
C GLN A 127 13.82 37.26 22.36
N SER A 128 13.01 36.82 23.33
CA SER A 128 11.54 36.91 23.30
C SER A 128 10.95 38.32 23.12
N LEU A 129 11.74 39.38 23.34
CA LEU A 129 11.35 40.78 23.15
C LEU A 129 11.72 41.35 21.77
N ASP A 130 12.70 40.74 21.11
CA ASP A 130 13.27 41.19 19.83
C ASP A 130 12.83 40.32 18.64
N ILE A 131 12.10 39.23 18.91
CA ILE A 131 11.58 38.33 17.87
C ILE A 131 10.41 38.97 17.11
N ASP A 132 10.37 38.78 15.79
CA ASP A 132 9.27 39.22 14.92
C ASP A 132 8.10 38.22 14.98
N LEU A 133 7.48 38.10 16.16
CA LEU A 133 6.26 37.32 16.39
C LEU A 133 5.11 38.26 16.77
N THR A 134 3.93 38.06 16.15
CA THR A 134 2.76 38.93 16.35
C THR A 134 2.10 38.68 17.72
N MET A 135 2.71 39.14 18.81
CA MET A 135 2.20 38.94 20.16
C MET A 135 1.36 40.13 20.64
N SER A 136 0.24 39.85 21.32
CA SER A 136 -0.54 40.87 22.02
C SER A 136 0.21 41.37 23.25
N GLN A 137 -0.18 42.53 23.79
CA GLN A 137 0.42 43.02 25.04
C GLN A 137 0.16 42.09 26.22
N GLU A 138 -0.99 41.42 26.25
CA GLU A 138 -1.32 40.46 27.30
C GLU A 138 -0.44 39.20 27.21
N GLU A 139 -0.22 38.67 26.00
CA GLU A 139 0.68 37.53 25.77
C GLU A 139 2.13 37.85 26.18
N LEU A 140 2.62 39.04 25.83
CA LEU A 140 3.96 39.53 26.23
C LEU A 140 4.11 39.61 27.75
N VAL A 141 3.10 40.15 28.43
CA VAL A 141 3.10 40.26 29.90
C VAL A 141 3.12 38.87 30.55
N GLU A 142 2.35 37.90 30.03
CA GLU A 142 2.35 36.54 30.56
C GLU A 142 3.69 35.82 30.34
N VAL A 143 4.32 35.98 29.17
CA VAL A 143 5.67 35.44 28.90
C VAL A 143 6.70 36.07 29.86
N GLN A 144 6.65 37.39 30.05
CA GLN A 144 7.59 38.07 30.95
C GLN A 144 7.38 37.67 32.41
N LYS A 145 6.12 37.59 32.86
CA LYS A 145 5.77 37.13 34.21
C LYS A 145 6.24 35.70 34.47
N ALA A 146 6.08 34.80 33.49
CA ALA A 146 6.60 33.44 33.59
C ALA A 146 8.13 33.43 33.74
N LYS A 147 8.84 34.29 33.00
CA LYS A 147 10.31 34.45 33.15
C LYS A 147 10.70 35.02 34.52
N ASP A 148 10.00 36.04 35.00
CA ASP A 148 10.27 36.68 36.30
C ASP A 148 10.02 35.72 37.48
N GLU A 149 9.04 34.82 37.35
CA GLU A 149 8.72 33.77 38.32
C GLU A 149 9.62 32.51 38.17
N ASN A 150 10.63 32.53 37.29
CA ASN A 150 11.49 31.39 36.94
C ASN A 150 10.73 30.17 36.36
N ARG A 151 9.54 30.38 35.80
CA ARG A 151 8.73 29.38 35.08
C ARG A 151 9.09 29.37 33.60
N TYR A 152 10.35 29.07 33.31
CA TYR A 152 10.88 29.18 31.94
C TYR A 152 10.25 28.21 30.93
N ASP A 153 9.90 27.00 31.34
CA ASP A 153 9.19 26.04 30.48
C ASP A 153 7.80 26.57 30.07
N ASP A 154 7.12 27.27 30.98
CA ASP A 154 5.81 27.88 30.69
C ASP A 154 5.97 29.04 29.69
N ALA A 155 7.00 29.87 29.87
CA ALA A 155 7.35 30.92 28.91
C ALA A 155 7.65 30.34 27.52
N PHE A 156 8.40 29.23 27.46
CA PHE A 156 8.68 28.52 26.20
C PHE A 156 7.42 27.94 25.57
N GLY A 157 6.54 27.30 26.34
CA GLY A 157 5.28 26.75 25.85
C GLY A 157 4.41 27.81 25.18
N LEU A 158 4.26 28.98 25.81
CA LEU A 158 3.52 30.12 25.24
C LEU A 158 4.11 30.58 23.89
N LEU A 159 5.43 30.77 23.85
CA LEU A 159 6.15 31.19 22.63
C LEU A 159 6.07 30.14 21.52
N PHE A 160 6.17 28.86 21.86
CA PHE A 160 6.09 27.75 20.94
C PHE A 160 4.69 27.63 20.31
N ILE A 161 3.63 27.72 21.12
CA ILE A 161 2.25 27.73 20.64
C ILE A 161 2.03 28.93 19.72
N LYS A 162 2.53 30.11 20.10
CA LYS A 162 2.43 31.31 19.26
C LYS A 162 3.13 31.13 17.91
N GLN A 163 4.31 30.56 17.91
CA GLN A 163 5.04 30.23 16.68
C GLN A 163 4.28 29.24 15.80
N CYS A 164 3.64 28.22 16.39
CA CYS A 164 2.77 27.30 15.65
C CYS A 164 1.58 28.02 15.02
N ASN A 165 0.95 28.95 15.75
CA ASN A 165 -0.18 29.75 15.26
C ASN A 165 0.19 30.68 14.10
N GLU A 166 1.36 31.31 14.12
CA GLU A 166 1.87 32.07 12.97
C GLU A 166 2.13 31.17 11.76
N LEU A 167 2.69 29.97 12.01
CA LEU A 167 2.93 28.99 10.95
C LEU A 167 1.64 28.44 10.35
N ASN A 168 0.49 28.46 11.05
CA ASN A 168 -0.82 28.11 10.47
C ASN A 168 -1.14 28.93 9.22
N ALA A 169 -0.81 30.23 9.22
CA ALA A 169 -1.10 31.10 8.08
C ALA A 169 -0.31 30.73 6.82
N ILE A 170 0.84 30.06 6.99
CA ILE A 170 1.78 29.71 5.91
C ILE A 170 1.68 28.23 5.53
N LEU A 171 1.50 27.37 6.54
CA LEU A 171 1.53 25.91 6.48
C LEU A 171 0.26 25.31 7.14
N PRO A 172 -0.95 25.70 6.69
CA PRO A 172 -2.20 25.29 7.34
C PRO A 172 -2.43 23.77 7.34
N GLY A 173 -1.83 23.05 6.38
CA GLY A 173 -1.95 21.60 6.28
C GLY A 173 -1.24 20.81 7.38
N LEU A 174 -0.35 21.44 8.16
CA LEU A 174 0.37 20.82 9.29
C LEU A 174 0.08 21.53 10.61
N PHE A 175 0.11 22.86 10.60
CA PHE A 175 -0.13 23.69 11.78
C PHE A 175 -1.59 24.10 11.80
N GLU A 176 -2.51 23.22 12.16
CA GLU A 176 -3.94 23.56 12.34
C GLU A 176 -4.12 24.62 13.45
N LYS A 177 -5.10 25.52 13.32
CA LYS A 177 -5.36 26.57 14.33
C LYS A 177 -5.53 25.93 15.71
N THR A 178 -4.72 26.36 16.68
CA THR A 178 -4.59 25.64 17.95
C THR A 178 -5.59 26.06 19.02
N ASP A 179 -6.62 26.85 18.69
CA ASP A 179 -7.72 27.22 19.60
C ASP A 179 -8.59 26.03 20.08
N ASP A 180 -8.12 24.79 19.91
CA ASP A 180 -8.79 23.54 20.27
C ASP A 180 -8.22 22.89 21.54
N TYR A 181 -8.80 21.76 21.97
CA TYR A 181 -8.40 21.00 23.16
C TYR A 181 -6.95 20.52 23.17
N MET A 182 -6.27 20.46 22.02
CA MET A 182 -4.91 19.95 21.91
C MET A 182 -3.89 20.76 22.72
N GLU A 183 -4.10 22.08 22.86
CA GLU A 183 -3.24 22.94 23.70
C GLU A 183 -3.33 22.60 25.19
N LEU A 184 -4.51 22.19 25.67
CA LEU A 184 -4.68 21.78 27.08
C LEU A 184 -3.82 20.57 27.43
N LEU A 185 -3.51 19.75 26.42
CA LEU A 185 -2.79 18.50 26.57
C LEU A 185 -1.30 18.64 26.27
N LEU A 186 -0.84 19.85 25.94
CA LEU A 186 0.57 20.12 25.69
C LEU A 186 1.28 20.55 26.97
N LYS A 187 2.35 19.83 27.30
CA LYS A 187 3.37 20.31 28.23
C LYS A 187 4.74 20.05 27.63
N LEU A 188 5.47 21.13 27.35
CA LEU A 188 6.84 21.05 26.82
C LEU A 188 7.83 21.52 27.86
N SER A 189 8.99 20.89 27.90
CA SER A 189 10.12 21.29 28.72
C SER A 189 11.37 21.28 27.87
N TYR A 190 12.14 22.36 27.95
CA TYR A 190 13.49 22.45 27.38
C TYR A 190 14.55 22.47 28.47
N THR A 191 14.16 22.59 29.75
CA THR A 191 15.07 22.66 30.90
C THR A 191 15.33 21.29 31.54
N ASN A 192 14.41 20.33 31.39
CA ASN A 192 14.54 18.95 31.87
C ASN A 192 14.80 17.96 30.72
N ASP A 193 14.90 16.67 31.02
CA ASP A 193 14.98 15.56 30.05
C ASP A 193 13.62 15.35 29.31
N GLY A 194 13.06 16.44 28.77
CA GLY A 194 11.83 16.45 27.99
C GLY A 194 12.07 16.14 26.50
N VAL A 195 10.98 15.95 25.76
CA VAL A 195 11.02 15.57 24.33
C VAL A 195 11.83 16.54 23.46
N VAL A 196 11.85 17.83 23.81
CA VAL A 196 12.62 18.86 23.09
C VAL A 196 14.13 18.63 23.26
N ARG A 197 14.59 18.40 24.49
CA ARG A 197 16.01 18.10 24.75
C ARG A 197 16.42 16.79 24.13
N MET A 198 15.58 15.76 24.23
CA MET A 198 15.84 14.49 23.57
C MET A 198 16.01 14.66 22.06
N LEU A 199 15.15 15.44 21.39
CA LEU A 199 15.27 15.71 19.96
C LEU A 199 16.61 16.40 19.62
N VAL A 200 16.93 17.48 20.34
CA VAL A 200 18.12 18.31 20.05
C VAL A 200 19.42 17.59 20.40
N ASP A 201 19.44 16.78 21.45
CA ASP A 201 20.66 16.16 21.99
C ASP A 201 20.96 14.78 21.39
N THR A 202 19.94 14.02 20.98
CA THR A 202 20.11 12.63 20.53
C THR A 202 20.07 12.48 19.01
N VAL A 203 19.38 13.38 18.29
CA VAL A 203 19.31 13.33 16.82
C VAL A 203 20.23 14.40 16.24
N PRO A 204 21.32 14.00 15.53
CA PRO A 204 22.26 14.93 14.93
C PRO A 204 21.59 15.95 14.01
N GLU A 205 22.05 17.21 14.09
CA GLU A 205 21.56 18.31 13.25
C GLU A 205 21.72 18.02 11.74
N GLU A 206 22.79 17.32 11.36
CA GLU A 206 23.06 16.90 9.98
C GLU A 206 21.98 15.98 9.38
N ASN A 207 21.13 15.35 10.21
CA ASN A 207 20.00 14.57 9.72
C ASN A 207 18.83 15.45 9.25
N PHE A 208 18.80 16.73 9.62
CA PHE A 208 17.77 17.71 9.20
C PHE A 208 18.26 18.69 8.12
N ASP A 209 19.58 18.82 7.95
CA ASP A 209 20.23 19.75 7.00
C ASP A 209 20.08 19.31 5.53
N VAL A 210 19.33 20.08 4.73
CA VAL A 210 19.06 19.75 3.31
C VAL A 210 20.29 19.80 2.41
N GLU A 211 21.40 20.39 2.85
CA GLU A 211 22.65 20.41 2.07
C GLU A 211 23.40 19.06 2.13
N LYS A 212 22.99 18.17 3.04
CA LYS A 212 23.54 16.82 3.17
C LYS A 212 22.73 15.83 2.30
N GLU A 213 23.14 14.56 2.27
CA GLU A 213 22.42 13.52 1.51
C GLU A 213 21.41 12.75 2.38
N GLY A 214 20.16 12.63 1.88
CA GLY A 214 19.08 11.82 2.47
C GLY A 214 18.07 12.54 3.37
N GLN A 215 18.17 13.86 3.57
CA GLN A 215 17.46 14.56 4.66
C GLN A 215 15.98 14.77 4.38
N VAL A 216 15.56 14.76 3.12
CA VAL A 216 14.13 14.77 2.82
C VAL A 216 13.46 13.45 3.26
N GLU A 217 14.22 12.37 3.45
CA GLU A 217 13.70 11.10 3.95
C GLU A 217 13.53 11.08 5.48
N ILE A 218 14.18 11.98 6.23
CA ILE A 218 14.18 11.92 7.72
C ILE A 218 12.75 11.96 8.26
N ILE A 219 11.88 12.76 7.62
CA ILE A 219 10.47 12.92 7.96
C ILE A 219 9.72 11.60 7.76
N GLY A 220 10.01 10.88 6.68
CA GLY A 220 9.46 9.55 6.40
C GLY A 220 9.94 8.49 7.40
N TRP A 221 11.23 8.52 7.75
CA TRP A 221 11.79 7.62 8.77
C TRP A 221 11.18 7.86 10.15
N LEU A 222 11.04 9.12 10.57
CA LEU A 222 10.41 9.49 11.84
C LEU A 222 8.96 8.99 11.91
N TYR A 223 8.19 9.14 10.82
CA TYR A 223 6.83 8.61 10.72
C TYR A 223 6.76 7.09 10.85
N GLN A 224 7.66 6.38 10.18
CA GLN A 224 7.72 4.92 10.26
C GLN A 224 8.09 4.44 11.66
N TYR A 225 9.10 5.04 12.26
CA TYR A 225 9.55 4.63 13.58
C TYR A 225 8.55 4.98 14.68
N TYR A 226 7.86 6.12 14.57
CA TYR A 226 6.76 6.47 15.48
C TYR A 226 5.69 5.36 15.53
N ASN A 227 5.30 4.79 14.39
CA ASN A 227 4.26 3.76 14.31
C ASN A 227 4.74 2.32 14.59
N THR A 228 6.01 2.10 14.95
CA THR A 228 6.59 0.75 15.05
C THR A 228 5.84 -0.14 16.04
N GLU A 229 5.55 0.36 17.25
CA GLU A 229 4.87 -0.42 18.28
C GLU A 229 3.43 -0.78 17.86
N LEU A 230 2.69 0.17 17.30
CA LEU A 230 1.32 -0.04 16.80
C LEU A 230 1.28 -1.06 15.65
N LYS A 231 2.29 -1.00 14.77
CA LYS A 231 2.46 -1.96 13.67
C LYS A 231 2.70 -3.37 14.21
N ASP A 232 3.64 -3.54 15.14
CA ASP A 232 3.97 -4.84 15.74
C ASP A 232 2.78 -5.46 16.46
N GLU A 233 2.03 -4.65 17.22
CA GLU A 233 0.80 -5.07 17.87
C GLU A 233 -0.27 -5.53 16.85
N THR A 234 -0.44 -4.78 15.76
CA THR A 234 -1.40 -5.11 14.70
C THR A 234 -1.05 -6.45 14.03
N PHE A 235 0.23 -6.71 13.73
CA PHE A 235 0.66 -8.01 13.21
C PHE A 235 0.53 -9.14 14.23
N ALA A 236 0.71 -8.87 15.53
CA ALA A 236 0.47 -9.85 16.59
C ALA A 236 -1.01 -10.25 16.70
N LEU A 237 -1.92 -9.28 16.54
CA LEU A 237 -3.36 -9.51 16.47
C LEU A 237 -3.76 -10.31 15.21
N LEU A 238 -3.15 -10.01 14.06
CA LEU A 238 -3.39 -10.74 12.82
C LEU A 238 -2.98 -12.22 12.93
N LYS A 239 -1.84 -12.51 13.61
CA LYS A 239 -1.42 -13.90 13.92
C LYS A 239 -2.42 -14.65 14.81
N LYS A 240 -3.27 -13.93 15.55
CA LYS A 240 -4.37 -14.47 16.36
C LYS A 240 -5.70 -14.51 15.59
N ASN A 241 -5.68 -14.34 14.27
CA ASN A 241 -6.85 -14.26 13.37
C ASN A 241 -7.81 -13.09 13.68
N VAL A 242 -7.32 -12.02 14.31
CA VAL A 242 -8.07 -10.77 14.44
C VAL A 242 -7.88 -9.96 13.16
N LYS A 243 -8.98 -9.51 12.56
CA LYS A 243 -8.95 -8.71 11.33
C LYS A 243 -8.44 -7.30 11.60
N ILE A 244 -7.90 -6.66 10.56
CA ILE A 244 -7.35 -5.30 10.68
C ILE A 244 -8.50 -4.31 10.67
N THR A 245 -8.69 -3.60 11.79
CA THR A 245 -9.71 -2.55 11.95
C THR A 245 -9.34 -1.30 11.16
N ARG A 246 -10.35 -0.45 10.87
CA ARG A 246 -10.15 0.80 10.11
C ARG A 246 -9.06 1.69 10.70
N GLU A 247 -8.96 1.79 12.03
CA GLU A 247 -7.95 2.61 12.73
C GLU A 247 -6.54 2.03 12.59
N ARG A 248 -6.42 0.72 12.38
CA ARG A 248 -5.14 -0.01 12.26
C ARG A 248 -4.70 -0.21 10.81
N ILE A 249 -5.53 0.15 9.82
CA ILE A 249 -5.16 0.07 8.39
C ILE A 249 -3.83 0.81 8.13
N PRO A 250 -3.65 2.10 8.53
CA PRO A 250 -2.41 2.82 8.25
C PRO A 250 -1.16 2.11 8.81
N ALA A 251 -1.24 1.61 10.05
CA ALA A 251 -0.12 0.92 10.69
C ALA A 251 0.21 -0.43 10.01
N ALA A 252 -0.81 -1.18 9.58
CA ALA A 252 -0.63 -2.46 8.91
C ALA A 252 -0.01 -2.34 7.52
N THR A 253 -0.29 -1.23 6.82
CA THR A 253 0.07 -1.07 5.41
C THR A 253 1.29 -0.18 5.16
N GLN A 254 1.88 0.38 6.22
CA GLN A 254 3.02 1.27 6.11
C GLN A 254 4.32 0.53 5.75
N LEU A 255 4.85 0.81 4.56
CA LEU A 255 6.13 0.31 4.05
C LEU A 255 6.89 1.47 3.40
N PHE A 256 8.07 1.81 3.94
CA PHE A 256 8.92 2.84 3.34
C PHE A 256 9.62 2.27 2.11
N THR A 257 9.55 2.96 0.99
CA THR A 257 10.16 2.50 -0.26
C THR A 257 11.61 2.94 -0.31
N PRO A 258 12.59 2.02 -0.50
CA PRO A 258 13.97 2.41 -0.71
C PRO A 258 14.14 3.51 -1.76
N ASP A 259 15.01 4.49 -1.49
CA ASP A 259 15.20 5.66 -2.34
C ASP A 259 15.52 5.28 -3.80
N TRP A 260 16.43 4.35 -4.02
CA TRP A 260 16.79 3.93 -5.38
C TRP A 260 15.61 3.31 -6.15
N ILE A 261 14.65 2.67 -5.45
CA ILE A 261 13.45 2.11 -6.07
C ILE A 261 12.47 3.24 -6.40
N VAL A 262 12.28 4.21 -5.50
CA VAL A 262 11.50 5.43 -5.78
C VAL A 262 12.05 6.13 -7.01
N ARG A 263 13.38 6.29 -7.06
CA ARG A 263 14.06 6.90 -8.19
C ARG A 263 13.86 6.13 -9.49
N TYR A 264 14.06 4.82 -9.46
CA TYR A 264 13.75 3.94 -10.58
C TYR A 264 12.31 4.15 -11.09
N MET A 265 11.31 4.15 -10.20
CA MET A 265 9.90 4.27 -10.61
C MET A 265 9.60 5.63 -11.25
N VAL A 266 10.09 6.74 -10.68
CA VAL A 266 9.83 8.09 -11.20
C VAL A 266 10.64 8.37 -12.47
N GLU A 267 11.93 8.01 -12.52
CA GLU A 267 12.77 8.21 -13.71
C GLU A 267 12.23 7.42 -14.90
N ASN A 268 11.78 6.18 -14.69
CA ASN A 268 11.26 5.34 -15.77
C ASN A 268 9.81 5.64 -16.16
N SER A 269 9.10 6.50 -15.41
CA SER A 269 7.73 6.94 -15.74
C SER A 269 7.71 8.41 -16.17
N LEU A 270 7.89 9.36 -15.25
CA LEU A 270 7.94 10.79 -15.52
C LEU A 270 9.16 11.19 -16.36
N GLY A 271 10.35 10.73 -15.98
CA GLY A 271 11.56 11.03 -16.75
C GLY A 271 11.47 10.48 -18.17
N ARG A 272 10.96 9.26 -18.32
CA ARG A 272 10.68 8.64 -19.63
C ARG A 272 9.68 9.44 -20.45
N LEU A 273 8.57 9.89 -19.86
CA LEU A 273 7.59 10.73 -20.55
C LEU A 273 8.26 11.97 -21.17
N TRP A 274 9.15 12.62 -20.43
CA TRP A 274 9.89 13.80 -20.92
C TRP A 274 10.91 13.46 -22.00
N ILE A 275 11.69 12.38 -21.84
CA ILE A 275 12.63 11.93 -22.87
C ILE A 275 11.89 11.58 -24.17
N GLU A 276 10.73 10.92 -24.08
CA GLU A 276 9.92 10.60 -25.26
C GLU A 276 9.40 11.87 -25.95
N HIS A 277 9.05 12.92 -25.20
CA HIS A 277 8.74 14.25 -25.76
C HIS A 277 9.95 14.87 -26.48
N LEU A 278 11.13 14.87 -25.87
CA LEU A 278 12.35 15.41 -26.49
C LEU A 278 12.67 14.66 -27.79
N ARG A 279 12.58 13.32 -27.78
CA ARG A 279 12.79 12.47 -28.96
C ARG A 279 11.69 12.64 -30.03
N ALA A 280 10.48 13.01 -29.64
CA ALA A 280 9.42 13.33 -30.58
C ALA A 280 9.72 14.64 -31.34
N ASN A 281 10.38 15.60 -30.67
CA ASN A 281 10.81 16.85 -31.28
C ASN A 281 12.10 16.69 -32.11
N ASP A 282 13.05 15.88 -31.63
CA ASP A 282 14.28 15.54 -32.33
C ASP A 282 14.57 14.02 -32.22
N PRO A 283 14.21 13.24 -33.26
CA PRO A 283 14.43 11.79 -33.28
C PRO A 283 15.90 11.34 -33.26
N SER A 284 16.86 12.26 -33.43
CA SER A 284 18.29 11.94 -33.42
C SER A 284 18.87 11.84 -32.01
N LEU A 285 18.15 12.32 -30.99
CA LEU A 285 18.58 12.29 -29.59
C LEU A 285 18.65 10.86 -29.06
N ASP A 286 19.77 10.53 -28.40
CA ASP A 286 19.95 9.25 -27.73
C ASP A 286 19.29 9.25 -26.34
N GLU A 287 18.43 8.27 -26.10
CA GLU A 287 17.65 8.12 -24.87
C GLU A 287 18.54 7.98 -23.63
N LYS A 288 19.64 7.23 -23.76
CA LYS A 288 20.54 6.94 -22.64
C LYS A 288 21.40 8.15 -22.32
N GLU A 289 21.95 8.83 -23.33
CA GLU A 289 22.75 10.04 -23.13
C GLU A 289 21.93 11.14 -22.45
N LEU A 290 20.67 11.35 -22.89
CA LEU A 290 19.76 12.31 -22.23
C LEU A 290 19.56 11.98 -20.74
N ALA A 291 19.27 10.71 -20.41
CA ALA A 291 19.08 10.32 -19.02
C ALA A 291 20.36 10.53 -18.17
N GLU A 292 21.55 10.30 -18.75
CA GLU A 292 22.83 10.57 -18.10
C GLU A 292 23.10 12.07 -17.90
N GLU A 293 22.71 12.92 -18.87
CA GLU A 293 22.79 14.38 -18.78
C GLU A 293 21.90 14.94 -17.66
N PHE A 294 20.69 14.40 -17.50
CA PHE A 294 19.81 14.72 -16.37
C PHE A 294 20.29 14.13 -15.04
N GLY A 295 21.25 13.21 -15.05
CA GLY A 295 21.73 12.53 -13.84
C GLY A 295 20.77 11.45 -13.30
N TRP A 296 19.85 10.95 -14.13
CA TRP A 296 18.87 9.91 -13.80
C TRP A 296 19.52 8.52 -13.82
N LYS A 297 20.22 8.19 -12.72
CA LYS A 297 21.07 7.00 -12.56
C LYS A 297 20.31 5.67 -12.64
N TYR A 298 19.02 5.67 -12.35
CA TYR A 298 18.16 4.49 -12.30
C TYR A 298 17.20 4.41 -13.49
N TYR A 299 17.40 5.25 -14.50
CA TYR A 299 16.74 5.15 -15.78
C TYR A 299 17.22 3.91 -16.54
N LEU A 300 16.28 3.12 -17.08
CA LEU A 300 16.58 1.92 -17.83
C LEU A 300 16.17 2.08 -19.31
N PRO A 301 17.12 2.30 -20.24
CA PRO A 301 16.79 2.54 -21.65
C PRO A 301 15.96 1.43 -22.30
N GLU A 302 15.19 1.76 -23.34
CA GLU A 302 14.43 0.79 -24.12
C GLU A 302 15.34 -0.32 -24.69
N ALA A 303 14.88 -1.57 -24.65
CA ALA A 303 15.58 -2.67 -25.30
C ALA A 303 15.68 -2.44 -26.82
N LYS A 304 16.73 -2.96 -27.47
CA LYS A 304 16.86 -2.89 -28.93
C LYS A 304 15.72 -3.64 -29.64
N GLN A 305 14.94 -2.89 -30.41
CA GLN A 305 13.76 -3.37 -31.14
C GLN A 305 14.06 -3.70 -32.60
N GLU A 306 13.12 -4.38 -33.25
CA GLU A 306 13.09 -4.57 -34.71
C GLU A 306 12.60 -3.29 -35.43
N ASP A 307 13.01 -3.08 -36.68
CA ASP A 307 12.70 -1.85 -37.43
C ASP A 307 11.20 -1.56 -37.56
N SER A 308 10.38 -2.61 -37.74
CA SER A 308 8.92 -2.46 -37.79
C SER A 308 8.31 -2.01 -36.47
N VAL A 309 8.92 -2.39 -35.34
CA VAL A 309 8.48 -1.94 -34.01
C VAL A 309 8.96 -0.51 -33.77
N ASN A 310 10.19 -0.17 -34.15
CA ASN A 310 10.71 1.19 -34.07
C ASN A 310 9.83 2.20 -34.83
N ALA A 311 9.32 1.83 -36.02
CA ALA A 311 8.41 2.67 -36.78
C ALA A 311 7.09 2.95 -36.02
N LYS A 312 6.50 1.92 -35.40
CA LYS A 312 5.30 2.07 -34.57
C LYS A 312 5.57 2.92 -33.33
N LEU A 313 6.72 2.73 -32.67
CA LEU A 313 7.12 3.55 -31.52
C LEU A 313 7.28 5.02 -31.90
N ALA A 314 7.87 5.31 -33.06
CA ALA A 314 7.99 6.67 -33.56
C ALA A 314 6.63 7.32 -33.83
N GLU A 315 5.66 6.59 -34.37
CA GLU A 315 4.28 7.06 -34.53
C GLU A 315 3.64 7.38 -33.18
N ILE A 316 3.74 6.46 -32.21
CA ILE A 316 3.21 6.66 -30.86
C ILE A 316 3.84 7.90 -30.19
N ARG A 317 5.14 8.15 -30.37
CA ARG A 317 5.84 9.32 -29.80
C ARG A 317 5.26 10.65 -30.26
N THR A 318 4.63 10.70 -31.42
CA THR A 318 4.04 11.94 -31.94
C THR A 318 2.94 12.50 -31.03
N SER A 319 2.32 11.67 -30.18
CA SER A 319 1.32 12.14 -29.20
C SER A 319 1.90 13.05 -28.11
N TYR A 320 3.23 13.03 -27.92
CA TYR A 320 3.93 13.90 -26.96
C TYR A 320 4.46 15.19 -27.58
N LYS A 321 4.27 15.41 -28.89
CA LYS A 321 4.76 16.61 -29.54
C LYS A 321 4.10 17.86 -28.95
N ASP A 322 4.87 18.94 -28.84
CA ASP A 322 4.42 20.24 -28.33
C ASP A 322 3.95 20.26 -26.85
N MET A 323 4.09 19.17 -26.10
CA MET A 323 3.80 19.11 -24.66
C MET A 323 4.71 20.09 -23.88
N THR A 324 4.12 20.86 -22.97
CA THR A 324 4.89 21.72 -22.06
C THR A 324 5.00 21.08 -20.67
N PRO A 325 5.99 21.47 -19.85
CA PRO A 325 6.08 20.99 -18.47
C PRO A 325 4.81 21.20 -17.64
N MET A 326 4.03 22.27 -17.91
CA MET A 326 2.80 22.57 -17.17
C MET A 326 1.63 21.62 -17.51
N ASP A 327 1.70 20.92 -18.64
CA ASP A 327 0.64 20.00 -19.08
C ASP A 327 0.72 18.63 -18.38
N ILE A 328 1.87 18.30 -17.80
CA ILE A 328 2.16 16.99 -17.20
C ILE A 328 1.45 16.86 -15.84
N LYS A 329 0.45 15.99 -15.73
CA LYS A 329 -0.20 15.69 -14.44
C LYS A 329 0.33 14.38 -13.84
N CYS A 330 0.79 14.45 -12.59
CA CYS A 330 1.31 13.32 -11.82
C CYS A 330 0.45 13.07 -10.58
N ILE A 331 0.30 11.79 -10.19
CA ILE A 331 -0.33 11.43 -8.93
C ILE A 331 0.35 10.24 -8.26
N ASP A 332 0.42 10.29 -6.92
CA ASP A 332 0.57 9.12 -6.06
C ASP A 332 -0.73 8.86 -5.26
N PRO A 333 -1.54 7.85 -5.62
CA PRO A 333 -2.78 7.54 -4.90
C PRO A 333 -2.59 6.84 -3.55
N CYS A 334 -1.37 6.51 -3.14
CA CYS A 334 -1.01 5.97 -1.83
C CYS A 334 0.28 6.63 -1.34
N MET A 335 0.28 7.96 -1.25
CA MET A 335 1.52 8.74 -1.16
C MET A 335 2.33 8.52 0.11
N GLY A 336 1.73 7.99 1.19
CA GLY A 336 2.40 7.86 2.48
C GLY A 336 2.92 9.20 2.96
N SER A 337 4.18 9.24 3.42
CA SER A 337 4.87 10.48 3.79
C SER A 337 5.41 11.29 2.61
N GLY A 338 5.08 10.90 1.37
CA GLY A 338 5.31 11.71 0.17
C GLY A 338 6.66 11.49 -0.51
N HIS A 339 7.38 10.41 -0.20
CA HIS A 339 8.72 10.15 -0.76
C HIS A 339 8.74 10.11 -2.30
N ILE A 340 7.74 9.47 -2.91
CA ILE A 340 7.56 9.47 -4.38
C ILE A 340 7.26 10.87 -4.90
N LEU A 341 6.38 11.63 -4.23
CA LEU A 341 6.01 12.99 -4.65
C LEU A 341 7.17 13.98 -4.54
N VAL A 342 7.99 13.85 -3.49
CA VAL A 342 9.22 14.63 -3.33
C VAL A 342 10.17 14.37 -4.48
N TYR A 343 10.41 13.10 -4.85
CA TYR A 343 11.32 12.83 -5.94
C TYR A 343 10.72 13.18 -7.32
N MET A 344 9.39 13.06 -7.49
CA MET A 344 8.69 13.64 -8.64
C MET A 344 8.93 15.14 -8.75
N PHE A 345 8.95 15.87 -7.64
CA PHE A 345 9.26 17.30 -7.63
C PHE A 345 10.66 17.56 -8.20
N ASP A 346 11.65 16.78 -7.80
CA ASP A 346 13.04 16.93 -8.29
C ASP A 346 13.13 16.67 -9.80
N VAL A 347 12.53 15.58 -10.28
CA VAL A 347 12.50 15.27 -11.72
C VAL A 347 11.73 16.35 -12.51
N LEU A 348 10.63 16.87 -11.97
CA LEU A 348 9.93 18.00 -12.58
C LEU A 348 10.80 19.26 -12.61
N MET A 349 11.56 19.55 -11.55
CA MET A 349 12.47 20.69 -11.53
C MET A 349 13.51 20.58 -12.65
N ASP A 350 14.06 19.39 -12.89
CA ASP A 350 14.97 19.14 -14.01
C ASP A 350 14.28 19.34 -15.37
N ILE A 351 13.04 18.87 -15.51
CA ILE A 351 12.21 19.09 -16.71
C ILE A 351 12.01 20.60 -16.97
N TYR A 352 11.57 21.35 -15.96
CA TYR A 352 11.35 22.80 -16.06
C TYR A 352 12.63 23.56 -16.40
N ARG A 353 13.76 23.21 -15.78
CA ARG A 353 15.08 23.78 -16.12
C ARG A 353 15.44 23.53 -17.58
N SER A 354 15.27 22.29 -18.07
CA SER A 354 15.57 21.95 -19.46
C SER A 354 14.68 22.68 -20.47
N ALA A 355 13.45 23.02 -20.08
CA ALA A 355 12.52 23.81 -20.87
C ALA A 355 12.75 25.34 -20.74
N GLY A 356 13.75 25.79 -19.97
CA GLY A 356 14.15 27.19 -19.85
C GLY A 356 13.40 28.01 -18.79
N TYR A 357 12.67 27.37 -17.88
CA TYR A 357 11.98 28.07 -16.78
C TYR A 357 12.95 28.40 -15.63
N SER A 358 12.65 29.50 -14.91
CA SER A 358 13.36 29.82 -13.68
C SER A 358 12.96 28.85 -12.55
N GLU A 359 13.90 28.41 -11.73
CA GLU A 359 13.61 27.54 -10.58
C GLU A 359 12.60 28.18 -9.62
N ARG A 360 12.69 29.51 -9.45
CA ARG A 360 11.84 30.29 -8.55
C ARG A 360 10.38 30.31 -8.97
N ASP A 361 10.10 30.25 -10.27
CA ASP A 361 8.73 30.17 -10.78
C ASP A 361 8.29 28.71 -10.94
N ALA A 362 9.20 27.83 -11.35
CA ALA A 362 8.98 26.40 -11.49
C ALA A 362 8.43 25.77 -10.21
N VAL A 363 8.92 26.14 -9.02
CA VAL A 363 8.35 25.62 -7.75
C VAL A 363 6.84 25.83 -7.63
N PHE A 364 6.34 27.00 -8.04
CA PHE A 364 4.91 27.30 -7.97
C PHE A 364 4.14 26.50 -9.01
N TYR A 365 4.68 26.39 -10.22
CA TYR A 365 4.04 25.62 -11.29
C TYR A 365 3.97 24.12 -10.96
N ILE A 366 5.03 23.56 -10.38
CA ILE A 366 5.11 22.16 -9.98
C ILE A 366 4.01 21.79 -8.97
N LEU A 367 3.88 22.58 -7.91
CA LEU A 367 2.89 22.32 -6.86
C LEU A 367 1.45 22.55 -7.34
N GLU A 368 1.22 23.53 -8.22
CA GLU A 368 -0.11 23.87 -8.70
C GLU A 368 -0.59 22.93 -9.84
N ASN A 369 0.27 22.67 -10.84
CA ASN A 369 -0.13 22.04 -12.09
C ASN A 369 0.21 20.55 -12.16
N ASN A 370 1.31 20.13 -11.54
CA ASN A 370 1.86 18.80 -11.77
C ASN A 370 1.52 17.79 -10.68
N ILE A 371 1.81 18.10 -9.41
CA ILE A 371 1.81 17.10 -8.33
C ILE A 371 0.43 16.98 -7.67
N ARG A 372 -0.05 15.74 -7.52
CA ARG A 372 -1.26 15.37 -6.77
C ARG A 372 -0.96 14.16 -5.88
N GLY A 373 -1.65 14.01 -4.76
CA GLY A 373 -1.45 12.86 -3.89
C GLY A 373 -2.65 12.54 -3.01
N LEU A 374 -2.82 11.27 -2.68
CA LEU A 374 -3.88 10.79 -1.80
C LEU A 374 -3.30 9.83 -0.77
N ASP A 375 -3.72 9.96 0.49
CA ASP A 375 -3.47 8.96 1.52
C ASP A 375 -4.68 8.80 2.44
N ILE A 376 -4.90 7.60 2.97
CA ILE A 376 -5.99 7.34 3.90
C ILE A 376 -5.70 7.93 5.29
N ASP A 377 -4.43 8.06 5.65
CA ASP A 377 -3.97 8.58 6.93
C ASP A 377 -3.77 10.11 6.88
N GLN A 378 -4.46 10.83 7.76
CA GLN A 378 -4.30 12.28 7.92
C GLN A 378 -2.85 12.65 8.22
N ARG A 379 -2.18 11.80 8.99
CA ARG A 379 -0.82 11.98 9.48
C ARG A 379 0.21 11.91 8.36
N ALA A 380 0.01 10.97 7.43
CA ALA A 380 0.83 10.80 6.24
C ALA A 380 0.67 12.01 5.28
N TYR A 381 -0.57 12.50 5.13
CA TYR A 381 -0.87 13.74 4.39
C TYR A 381 -0.13 14.95 4.94
N GLN A 382 -0.18 15.18 6.27
CA GLN A 382 0.49 16.32 6.91
C GLN A 382 1.99 16.37 6.59
N LEU A 383 2.64 15.19 6.61
CA LEU A 383 4.07 15.06 6.33
C LEU A 383 4.39 15.24 4.84
N SER A 384 3.59 14.64 3.96
CA SER A 384 3.71 14.84 2.50
C SER A 384 3.56 16.31 2.12
N TYR A 385 2.54 16.96 2.68
CA TYR A 385 2.29 18.40 2.51
C TYR A 385 3.51 19.20 2.97
N PHE A 386 4.00 18.95 4.18
CA PHE A 386 5.15 19.64 4.73
C PHE A 386 6.41 19.45 3.86
N ALA A 387 6.72 18.21 3.46
CA ALA A 387 7.89 17.91 2.63
C ALA A 387 7.84 18.66 1.29
N LEU A 388 6.69 18.69 0.61
CA LEU A 388 6.53 19.44 -0.64
C LEU A 388 6.66 20.95 -0.45
N MET A 389 6.14 21.49 0.66
CA MET A 389 6.31 22.91 0.98
C MET A 389 7.79 23.24 1.29
N MET A 390 8.53 22.32 1.92
CA MET A 390 9.97 22.49 2.14
C MET A 390 10.76 22.47 0.83
N LYS A 391 10.42 21.59 -0.13
CA LYS A 391 10.99 21.63 -1.49
C LYS A 391 10.73 22.98 -2.17
N GLY A 392 9.54 23.55 -2.01
CA GLY A 392 9.25 24.90 -2.50
C GLY A 392 10.16 25.98 -1.89
N ARG A 393 10.40 25.89 -0.58
CA ARG A 393 11.25 26.83 0.17
C ARG A 393 12.75 26.67 -0.09
N GLU A 394 13.18 25.47 -0.47
CA GLU A 394 14.56 25.13 -0.87
C GLU A 394 14.97 25.93 -2.11
N TYR A 395 14.17 25.89 -3.19
CA TYR A 395 14.48 26.59 -4.44
C TYR A 395 14.05 28.06 -4.46
N ASN A 396 13.13 28.47 -3.58
CA ASN A 396 12.71 29.87 -3.49
C ASN A 396 12.69 30.39 -2.04
N ARG A 397 13.68 31.23 -1.71
CA ARG A 397 13.80 31.85 -0.37
C ARG A 397 12.59 32.70 0.07
N ARG A 398 11.79 33.19 -0.88
CA ARG A 398 10.58 33.98 -0.64
C ARG A 398 9.30 33.18 -0.88
N PHE A 399 9.38 31.85 -1.00
CA PHE A 399 8.25 30.98 -1.31
C PHE A 399 7.01 31.26 -0.43
N PHE A 400 7.21 31.37 0.89
CA PHE A 400 6.14 31.65 1.85
C PHE A 400 5.57 33.07 1.79
N ALA A 401 6.24 34.01 1.13
CA ALA A 401 5.69 35.35 0.91
C ALA A 401 4.64 35.40 -0.21
N GLY A 402 4.44 34.28 -0.92
CA GLY A 402 3.60 34.16 -2.10
C GLY A 402 4.23 34.81 -3.33
N ARG A 403 3.55 34.64 -4.48
CA ARG A 403 3.88 35.33 -5.73
C ARG A 403 2.80 36.33 -6.10
N GLU A 404 3.20 37.46 -6.67
CA GLU A 404 2.25 38.43 -7.21
C GLU A 404 1.69 37.91 -8.54
N VAL A 405 0.37 37.93 -8.67
CA VAL A 405 -0.33 37.50 -9.87
C VAL A 405 -1.22 38.64 -10.35
N GLU A 406 -1.04 39.03 -11.61
CA GLU A 406 -1.89 40.01 -12.28
C GLU A 406 -2.83 39.29 -13.25
N GLN A 407 -4.14 39.42 -13.05
CA GLN A 407 -5.14 38.92 -13.99
C GLN A 407 -6.31 39.90 -14.08
N GLY A 408 -6.70 40.26 -15.30
CA GLY A 408 -7.84 41.17 -15.52
C GLY A 408 -7.66 42.57 -14.91
N GLY A 409 -6.43 43.06 -14.78
CA GLY A 409 -6.12 44.37 -14.20
C GLY A 409 -6.17 44.44 -12.66
N ARG A 410 -6.23 43.29 -11.97
CA ARG A 410 -6.10 43.18 -10.52
C ARG A 410 -4.84 42.42 -10.16
N SER A 411 -4.09 42.92 -9.17
CA SER A 411 -2.95 42.24 -8.58
C SER A 411 -3.33 41.66 -7.21
N TRP A 412 -2.97 40.41 -6.95
CA TRP A 412 -3.05 39.80 -5.62
C TRP A 412 -1.89 38.85 -5.39
N ARG A 413 -1.62 38.53 -4.12
CA ARG A 413 -0.64 37.50 -3.77
C ARG A 413 -1.28 36.12 -3.77
N LYS A 414 -0.70 35.22 -4.56
CA LYS A 414 -1.06 33.80 -4.58
C LYS A 414 -0.06 33.01 -3.75
N TYR A 415 -0.56 32.29 -2.77
CA TYR A 415 0.21 31.31 -2.00
C TYR A 415 0.03 29.93 -2.65
N SER A 416 1.13 29.17 -2.75
CA SER A 416 1.08 27.84 -3.32
C SER A 416 0.60 26.83 -2.29
N SER A 417 -0.18 25.85 -2.71
CA SER A 417 -0.53 24.69 -1.91
C SER A 417 -0.53 23.47 -2.82
N PRO A 418 0.18 22.37 -2.47
CA PRO A 418 0.16 21.15 -3.24
C PRO A 418 -1.23 20.50 -3.22
N ASN A 419 -1.62 19.87 -4.33
CA ASN A 419 -2.86 19.10 -4.44
C ASN A 419 -2.77 17.70 -3.81
N VAL A 420 -2.23 17.63 -2.60
CA VAL A 420 -2.20 16.41 -1.78
C VAL A 420 -3.37 16.41 -0.80
N ARG A 421 -3.97 15.25 -0.51
CA ARG A 421 -5.15 15.15 0.38
C ARG A 421 -5.13 13.90 1.24
N ALA A 422 -5.61 14.04 2.46
CA ALA A 422 -6.07 12.91 3.26
C ALA A 422 -7.48 12.53 2.82
N ILE A 423 -7.79 11.22 2.75
CA ILE A 423 -9.15 10.76 2.45
C ILE A 423 -10.07 11.17 3.60
N LYS A 424 -11.12 11.93 3.32
CA LYS A 424 -12.16 12.34 4.26
C LYS A 424 -13.45 11.56 4.00
N GLU A 425 -14.25 11.41 5.04
CA GLU A 425 -15.54 10.72 4.97
C GLU A 425 -16.70 11.67 5.34
N SER A 426 -17.87 11.37 4.81
CA SER A 426 -19.07 12.21 4.97
C SER A 426 -19.92 11.86 6.19
N ASN A 427 -19.49 10.90 7.02
CA ASN A 427 -20.33 10.29 8.07
C ASN A 427 -20.88 11.29 9.10
N VAL A 428 -20.19 12.40 9.34
CA VAL A 428 -20.61 13.47 10.27
C VAL A 428 -21.62 14.44 9.67
N LEU A 429 -21.79 14.44 8.34
CA LEU A 429 -22.72 15.35 7.66
C LEU A 429 -24.18 14.88 7.84
N PRO A 430 -25.13 15.82 8.06
CA PRO A 430 -26.54 15.47 8.17
C PRO A 430 -27.08 14.79 6.91
N SER A 431 -27.92 13.76 7.07
CA SER A 431 -28.51 13.03 5.93
C SER A 431 -29.43 13.89 5.05
N ASN A 432 -29.96 15.01 5.58
CA ASN A 432 -30.79 15.97 4.84
C ASN A 432 -30.01 17.24 4.44
N LEU A 433 -28.67 17.22 4.45
CA LEU A 433 -27.83 18.38 4.17
C LEU A 433 -28.19 19.09 2.87
N VAL A 434 -28.42 18.35 1.78
CA VAL A 434 -28.74 18.94 0.47
C VAL A 434 -30.06 19.73 0.50
N ASN A 435 -31.07 19.24 1.23
CA ASN A 435 -32.32 19.97 1.44
C ASN A 435 -32.08 21.24 2.27
N GLN A 436 -31.27 21.15 3.32
CA GLN A 436 -30.90 22.32 4.12
C GLN A 436 -30.17 23.38 3.27
N ILE A 437 -29.26 22.96 2.38
CA ILE A 437 -28.56 23.86 1.47
C ILE A 437 -29.55 24.51 0.50
N ASN A 438 -30.44 23.73 -0.11
CA ASN A 438 -31.41 24.25 -1.07
C ASN A 438 -32.41 25.24 -0.42
N GLU A 439 -32.85 24.97 0.81
CA GLU A 439 -33.79 25.82 1.54
C GLU A 439 -33.14 27.12 2.04
N ASN A 440 -31.93 27.05 2.60
CA ASN A 440 -31.25 28.22 3.18
C ASN A 440 -30.52 29.04 2.10
N PHE A 441 -29.94 28.40 1.09
CA PHE A 441 -29.19 29.05 0.00
C PHE A 441 -29.94 28.95 -1.34
N ALA A 442 -31.24 29.24 -1.33
CA ALA A 442 -32.11 29.12 -2.50
C ALA A 442 -31.57 29.90 -3.70
N GLY A 443 -31.42 29.23 -4.85
CA GLY A 443 -30.92 29.82 -6.10
C GLY A 443 -29.40 29.99 -6.17
N VAL A 444 -28.65 29.69 -5.11
CA VAL A 444 -27.18 29.74 -5.12
C VAL A 444 -26.59 28.53 -5.86
N PHE A 445 -27.09 27.33 -5.54
CA PHE A 445 -26.71 26.09 -6.19
C PHE A 445 -27.83 25.66 -7.15
N ASN A 446 -27.47 25.30 -8.38
CA ASN A 446 -28.43 24.74 -9.33
C ASN A 446 -28.68 23.24 -9.06
N ASP A 447 -29.72 22.68 -9.69
CA ASP A 447 -30.12 21.28 -9.48
C ASP A 447 -28.99 20.27 -9.74
N ASN A 448 -28.10 20.54 -10.69
CA ASN A 448 -26.99 19.65 -10.98
C ASN A 448 -25.90 19.74 -9.91
N GLU A 449 -25.59 20.94 -9.43
CA GLU A 449 -24.66 21.16 -8.31
C GLU A 449 -25.18 20.52 -7.02
N LEU A 450 -26.48 20.60 -6.72
CA LEU A 450 -27.09 19.93 -5.58
C LEU A 450 -27.01 18.40 -5.72
N LYS A 451 -27.24 17.85 -6.93
CA LYS A 451 -27.04 16.42 -7.21
C LYS A 451 -25.57 16.01 -7.06
N CYS A 452 -24.64 16.87 -7.47
CA CYS A 452 -23.21 16.64 -7.30
C CYS A 452 -22.84 16.56 -5.81
N ILE A 453 -23.35 17.50 -5.00
CA ILE A 453 -23.17 17.48 -3.54
C ILE A 453 -23.73 16.17 -2.96
N GLN A 454 -24.97 15.79 -3.31
CA GLN A 454 -25.58 14.54 -2.85
C GLN A 454 -24.74 13.32 -3.21
N TYR A 455 -24.33 13.21 -4.46
CA TYR A 455 -23.50 12.11 -4.96
C TYR A 455 -22.19 11.99 -4.18
N VAL A 456 -21.48 13.10 -3.98
CA VAL A 456 -20.21 13.13 -3.24
C VAL A 456 -20.41 12.77 -1.77
N THR A 457 -21.47 13.26 -1.13
CA THR A 457 -21.77 12.88 0.25
C THR A 457 -22.12 11.40 0.38
N ASP A 458 -22.82 10.81 -0.58
CA ASP A 458 -23.14 9.38 -0.54
C ASP A 458 -21.93 8.50 -0.86
N LEU A 459 -21.11 8.93 -1.83
CA LEU A 459 -19.94 8.19 -2.30
C LEU A 459 -18.86 8.05 -1.23
N PHE A 460 -18.61 9.11 -0.45
CA PHE A 460 -17.58 9.13 0.59
C PHE A 460 -18.07 8.73 1.97
N LYS A 461 -19.23 8.09 2.05
CA LYS A 461 -19.66 7.45 3.29
C LYS A 461 -18.75 6.25 3.57
N ASP A 462 -18.21 6.19 4.80
CA ASP A 462 -17.20 5.21 5.23
C ASP A 462 -15.90 5.25 4.39
N ALA A 463 -15.54 6.40 3.80
CA ALA A 463 -14.39 6.49 2.89
C ALA A 463 -13.06 6.09 3.56
N LYS A 464 -12.92 6.22 4.88
CA LYS A 464 -11.74 5.77 5.64
C LYS A 464 -11.59 4.24 5.71
N GLU A 465 -12.57 3.47 5.25
CA GLU A 465 -12.46 2.01 5.07
C GLU A 465 -11.83 1.63 3.73
N TYR A 466 -12.08 2.45 2.70
CA TYR A 466 -11.77 2.12 1.31
C TYR A 466 -10.52 2.88 0.81
N GLY A 467 -10.35 4.13 1.22
CA GLY A 467 -9.28 4.99 0.73
C GLY A 467 -9.43 5.35 -0.74
N SER A 468 -8.32 5.45 -1.46
CA SER A 468 -8.28 5.90 -2.86
C SER A 468 -8.77 4.87 -3.89
N ILE A 469 -9.16 3.66 -3.48
CA ILE A 469 -9.78 2.67 -4.38
C ILE A 469 -11.22 3.02 -4.75
N ILE A 470 -11.83 4.02 -4.09
CA ILE A 470 -13.17 4.50 -4.46
C ILE A 470 -13.14 4.98 -5.90
N ASN A 471 -14.10 4.54 -6.70
CA ASN A 471 -14.26 5.02 -8.08
C ASN A 471 -15.22 6.21 -8.06
N VAL A 472 -14.69 7.37 -8.46
CA VAL A 472 -15.47 8.59 -8.62
C VAL A 472 -15.83 8.67 -10.09
N ASP A 473 -17.12 8.63 -10.37
CA ASP A 473 -17.63 8.82 -11.71
C ASP A 473 -17.48 10.29 -12.09
N SER A 474 -17.24 10.55 -13.37
CA SER A 474 -17.47 11.85 -13.97
C SER A 474 -18.98 12.10 -14.04
N TYR A 475 -19.64 12.37 -12.91
CA TYR A 475 -21.10 12.33 -12.79
C TYR A 475 -21.84 13.49 -13.49
N CYS A 476 -21.24 14.11 -14.51
CA CYS A 476 -21.72 15.37 -15.07
C CYS A 476 -21.48 15.47 -16.58
N ASN A 477 -22.24 14.70 -17.37
CA ASN A 477 -22.39 14.85 -18.83
C ASN A 477 -21.13 14.48 -19.65
N PRO A 478 -21.19 13.50 -20.57
CA PRO A 478 -20.09 13.15 -21.49
C PRO A 478 -19.55 14.32 -22.33
N GLU A 479 -20.25 15.46 -22.37
CA GLU A 479 -19.84 16.65 -23.12
C GLU A 479 -19.14 17.75 -22.28
N ARG A 480 -19.10 17.65 -20.93
CA ARG A 480 -18.49 18.69 -20.06
C ARG A 480 -17.90 18.12 -18.76
N GLU A 481 -16.81 17.37 -18.91
CA GLU A 481 -16.23 16.47 -17.90
C GLU A 481 -15.76 17.11 -16.57
N ASP A 482 -15.56 18.44 -16.46
CA ASP A 482 -14.90 19.02 -15.27
C ASP A 482 -15.70 20.13 -14.55
N ARG A 483 -16.83 20.58 -15.11
CA ARG A 483 -17.40 21.89 -14.70
C ARG A 483 -18.13 21.88 -13.36
N GLN A 484 -18.65 20.75 -12.88
CA GLN A 484 -19.51 20.78 -11.71
C GLN A 484 -18.74 20.71 -10.39
N TYR A 485 -17.75 19.82 -10.25
CA TYR A 485 -16.88 19.81 -9.06
C TYR A 485 -16.20 21.16 -8.88
N ALA A 486 -15.63 21.71 -9.96
CA ALA A 486 -15.02 23.03 -9.95
C ALA A 486 -16.01 24.16 -9.60
N SER A 487 -17.24 24.13 -10.15
CA SER A 487 -18.28 25.13 -9.84
C SER A 487 -18.72 25.07 -8.38
N VAL A 488 -18.96 23.87 -7.85
CA VAL A 488 -19.33 23.66 -6.45
C VAL A 488 -18.20 24.10 -5.53
N ALA A 489 -16.96 23.67 -5.79
CA ALA A 489 -15.78 24.07 -5.02
C ALA A 489 -15.61 25.59 -4.99
N PHE A 490 -15.73 26.26 -6.14
CA PHE A 490 -15.63 27.72 -6.22
C PHE A 490 -16.70 28.42 -5.36
N LYS A 491 -17.95 27.94 -5.41
CA LYS A 491 -19.03 28.49 -4.58
C LYS A 491 -18.74 28.28 -3.10
N LEU A 492 -18.42 27.05 -2.68
CA LEU A 492 -18.09 26.74 -1.29
C LEU A 492 -16.94 27.60 -0.77
N TYR A 493 -15.85 27.70 -1.55
CA TYR A 493 -14.71 28.56 -1.24
C TYR A 493 -15.11 30.02 -1.03
N SER A 494 -15.98 30.57 -1.89
CA SER A 494 -16.46 31.96 -1.75
C SER A 494 -17.28 32.18 -0.47
N PHE A 495 -18.04 31.18 -0.01
CA PHE A 495 -18.77 31.27 1.26
C PHE A 495 -17.82 31.14 2.46
N ILE A 496 -16.90 30.18 2.42
CA ILE A 496 -15.95 29.93 3.51
C ILE A 496 -15.07 31.15 3.78
N ASN A 497 -14.62 31.84 2.72
CA ASN A 497 -13.78 33.03 2.86
C ASN A 497 -14.54 34.34 3.12
N GLY A 498 -15.88 34.32 3.16
CA GLY A 498 -16.65 35.55 3.38
C GLY A 498 -16.79 36.44 2.13
N ASP A 499 -16.37 35.96 0.96
CA ASP A 499 -16.32 36.75 -0.29
C ASP A 499 -17.56 36.59 -1.19
N SER A 500 -18.46 35.66 -0.86
CA SER A 500 -19.67 35.37 -1.64
C SER A 500 -20.55 36.62 -1.82
N GLU A 501 -21.04 36.83 -3.05
CA GLU A 501 -22.02 37.88 -3.35
C GLU A 501 -23.31 37.71 -2.54
N TYR A 502 -23.59 36.49 -2.06
CA TYR A 502 -24.75 36.19 -1.22
C TYR A 502 -24.77 37.07 0.05
N PHE A 503 -23.62 37.28 0.68
CA PHE A 503 -23.49 38.08 1.91
C PHE A 503 -23.86 39.56 1.72
N ARG A 504 -23.81 40.07 0.48
CA ARG A 504 -24.15 41.47 0.18
C ARG A 504 -25.65 41.67 -0.02
N ASN A 505 -26.37 40.60 -0.34
CA ASN A 505 -27.75 40.64 -0.81
C ASN A 505 -28.75 39.98 0.16
N HIS A 506 -28.27 39.31 1.23
CA HIS A 506 -29.11 38.55 2.16
C HIS A 506 -28.66 38.72 3.61
N ASP A 507 -29.62 38.73 4.54
CA ASP A 507 -29.38 38.70 5.97
C ASP A 507 -29.09 37.27 6.45
N MET A 508 -28.00 37.09 7.19
CA MET A 508 -27.56 35.79 7.68
C MET A 508 -28.27 35.42 8.99
N ASN A 509 -28.92 34.26 9.01
CA ASN A 509 -29.48 33.69 10.25
C ASN A 509 -28.53 32.64 10.86
N LEU A 510 -28.88 32.16 12.06
CA LEU A 510 -28.07 31.17 12.79
C LEU A 510 -27.82 29.88 11.99
N MET A 511 -28.81 29.41 11.21
CA MET A 511 -28.68 28.22 10.37
C MET A 511 -27.67 28.42 9.24
N HIS A 512 -27.64 29.61 8.62
CA HIS A 512 -26.64 29.89 7.59
C HIS A 512 -25.22 29.88 8.17
N HIS A 513 -25.03 30.51 9.33
CA HIS A 513 -23.73 30.50 10.01
C HIS A 513 -23.29 29.09 10.38
N MET A 514 -24.20 28.28 10.94
CA MET A 514 -23.93 26.88 11.29
C MET A 514 -23.52 26.08 10.04
N ILE A 515 -24.26 26.15 8.94
CA ILE A 515 -23.95 25.40 7.71
C ILE A 515 -22.60 25.81 7.13
N ILE A 516 -22.32 27.12 7.06
CA ILE A 516 -21.06 27.64 6.50
C ILE A 516 -19.86 27.27 7.38
N GLN A 517 -20.00 27.28 8.70
CA GLN A 517 -18.88 27.03 9.61
C GLN A 517 -18.66 25.53 9.85
N GLU A 518 -19.72 24.72 9.94
CA GLU A 518 -19.61 23.31 10.30
C GLU A 518 -19.60 22.36 9.10
N TYR A 519 -20.36 22.64 8.03
CA TYR A 519 -20.55 21.68 6.93
C TYR A 519 -19.81 22.05 5.65
N PHE A 520 -19.78 23.32 5.27
CA PHE A 520 -19.12 23.75 4.03
C PHE A 520 -17.62 23.42 3.96
N PRO A 521 -16.81 23.51 5.04
CA PRO A 521 -15.40 23.17 4.99
C PRO A 521 -15.18 21.69 4.66
N LEU A 522 -15.90 20.78 5.33
CA LEU A 522 -15.81 19.35 5.02
C LEU A 522 -16.35 19.05 3.62
N LEU A 523 -17.43 19.70 3.20
CA LEU A 523 -17.98 19.51 1.86
C LEU A 523 -16.99 19.98 0.77
N ASP A 524 -16.28 21.10 0.99
CA ASP A 524 -15.23 21.58 0.10
C ASP A 524 -14.08 20.57 0.01
N GLU A 525 -13.61 20.02 1.14
CA GLU A 525 -12.62 18.95 1.15
C GLU A 525 -13.07 17.72 0.35
N LEU A 526 -14.31 17.26 0.54
CA LEU A 526 -14.88 16.12 -0.17
C LEU A 526 -15.03 16.37 -1.68
N ILE A 527 -15.43 17.59 -2.09
CA ILE A 527 -15.56 17.96 -3.50
C ILE A 527 -14.18 18.02 -4.16
N GLN A 528 -13.20 18.62 -3.51
CA GLN A 528 -11.85 18.67 -4.05
C GLN A 528 -11.18 17.29 -4.07
N GLN A 529 -11.48 16.42 -3.09
CA GLN A 529 -11.12 15.00 -3.12
C GLN A 529 -11.74 14.28 -4.32
N ALA A 530 -13.03 14.48 -4.57
CA ALA A 530 -13.70 13.94 -5.75
C ALA A 530 -13.02 14.38 -7.05
N ASN A 531 -12.66 15.67 -7.14
CA ASN A 531 -11.99 16.24 -8.29
C ASN A 531 -10.63 15.57 -8.57
N VAL A 532 -9.80 15.36 -7.54
CA VAL A 532 -8.53 14.63 -7.70
C VAL A 532 -8.78 13.16 -8.10
N MET A 533 -9.80 12.52 -7.56
CA MET A 533 -10.06 11.10 -7.81
C MET A 533 -10.75 10.79 -9.14
N CYS A 534 -11.41 11.78 -9.77
CA CYS A 534 -12.05 11.64 -11.08
C CYS A 534 -11.10 11.93 -12.26
N GLU A 535 -10.05 12.73 -12.03
CA GLU A 535 -9.06 13.11 -13.04
C GLU A 535 -8.26 11.90 -13.60
N LYS A 536 -7.68 12.11 -14.79
CA LYS A 536 -6.70 11.22 -15.41
C LYS A 536 -5.33 11.87 -15.46
N TYR A 537 -4.29 11.06 -15.33
CA TYR A 537 -2.92 11.49 -15.13
C TYR A 537 -1.98 10.95 -16.21
N ASP A 538 -1.00 11.77 -16.59
CA ASP A 538 0.06 11.40 -17.53
C ASP A 538 1.06 10.44 -16.86
N VAL A 539 1.25 10.60 -15.55
CA VAL A 539 2.08 9.72 -14.73
C VAL A 539 1.36 9.31 -13.44
N VAL A 540 1.28 8.01 -13.17
CA VAL A 540 0.79 7.47 -11.89
C VAL A 540 1.86 6.58 -11.27
N THR A 541 2.46 6.99 -10.14
CA THR A 541 3.48 6.18 -9.45
C THR A 541 3.10 5.97 -8.01
N THR A 542 3.20 4.73 -7.50
CA THR A 542 2.81 4.46 -6.11
C THR A 542 3.42 3.18 -5.53
N ASN A 543 3.51 3.13 -4.20
CA ASN A 543 3.67 1.89 -3.44
C ASN A 543 2.33 1.55 -2.75
N PRO A 544 1.46 0.73 -3.35
CA PRO A 544 0.16 0.43 -2.78
C PRO A 544 0.25 -0.45 -1.51
N PRO A 545 -0.77 -0.42 -0.65
CA PRO A 545 -0.84 -1.26 0.53
C PRO A 545 -0.91 -2.77 0.21
N TYR A 546 -0.22 -3.58 1.01
CA TYR A 546 -0.17 -5.05 0.88
C TYR A 546 -1.07 -5.70 1.93
N MET A 547 -2.21 -6.25 1.51
CA MET A 547 -3.18 -6.86 2.43
C MET A 547 -3.97 -7.94 1.70
N GLY A 548 -3.69 -9.20 2.05
CA GLY A 548 -4.44 -10.35 1.55
C GLY A 548 -5.88 -10.34 2.05
N SER A 549 -6.80 -10.91 1.26
CA SER A 549 -8.24 -10.94 1.55
C SER A 549 -8.64 -11.47 2.94
N SER A 550 -7.82 -12.31 3.58
CA SER A 550 -8.06 -12.82 4.94
C SER A 550 -7.87 -11.78 6.04
N GLY A 551 -7.04 -10.76 5.82
CA GLY A 551 -6.81 -9.68 6.78
C GLY A 551 -7.88 -8.59 6.74
N MET A 552 -8.67 -8.54 5.67
CA MET A 552 -9.67 -7.50 5.43
C MET A 552 -10.92 -7.66 6.32
N GLU A 553 -11.37 -6.54 6.86
CA GLU A 553 -12.67 -6.44 7.51
C GLU A 553 -13.85 -6.63 6.55
N ASN A 554 -15.04 -6.83 7.12
CA ASN A 554 -16.23 -7.21 6.36
C ASN A 554 -16.68 -6.10 5.40
N LYS A 555 -16.57 -4.82 5.79
CA LYS A 555 -16.92 -3.68 4.94
C LYS A 555 -16.00 -3.59 3.72
N LEU A 556 -14.68 -3.46 3.94
CA LEU A 556 -13.67 -3.44 2.88
C LEU A 556 -13.75 -4.68 1.97
N GLY A 557 -13.84 -5.87 2.57
CA GLY A 557 -13.93 -7.12 1.81
C GLY A 557 -15.19 -7.22 0.95
N THR A 558 -16.33 -6.67 1.41
CA THR A 558 -17.56 -6.61 0.61
C THR A 558 -17.45 -5.58 -0.50
N PHE A 559 -16.91 -4.40 -0.20
CA PHE A 559 -16.67 -3.35 -1.19
C PHE A 559 -15.78 -3.85 -2.34
N ILE A 560 -14.67 -4.50 -2.04
CA ILE A 560 -13.75 -5.06 -3.05
C ILE A 560 -14.43 -6.16 -3.87
N LYS A 561 -15.22 -7.04 -3.25
CA LYS A 561 -15.96 -8.08 -3.99
C LYS A 561 -16.95 -7.48 -4.99
N ASN A 562 -17.60 -6.37 -4.63
CA ASN A 562 -18.61 -5.73 -5.47
C ASN A 562 -17.97 -4.89 -6.59
N ASN A 563 -16.90 -4.15 -6.30
CA ASN A 563 -16.29 -3.20 -7.24
C ASN A 563 -15.10 -3.77 -8.02
N TYR A 564 -14.39 -4.77 -7.46
CA TYR A 564 -13.17 -5.36 -8.01
C TYR A 564 -13.17 -6.90 -7.96
N PRO A 565 -14.24 -7.59 -8.42
CA PRO A 565 -14.39 -9.04 -8.25
C PRO A 565 -13.26 -9.88 -8.85
N LYS A 566 -12.59 -9.37 -9.89
CA LYS A 566 -11.47 -10.01 -10.60
C LYS A 566 -10.10 -9.80 -9.94
N TYR A 567 -9.98 -8.85 -9.01
CA TYR A 567 -8.71 -8.43 -8.41
C TYR A 567 -8.70 -8.56 -6.88
N LYS A 568 -9.74 -9.17 -6.30
CA LYS A 568 -10.03 -9.27 -4.86
C LYS A 568 -9.04 -10.08 -4.01
N SER A 569 -8.03 -10.69 -4.62
CA SER A 569 -7.11 -11.61 -3.94
C SER A 569 -6.22 -10.86 -2.92
N ASP A 570 -5.78 -9.65 -3.27
CA ASP A 570 -4.97 -8.77 -2.43
C ASP A 570 -5.24 -7.29 -2.80
N LEU A 571 -5.05 -6.37 -1.86
CA LEU A 571 -5.24 -4.94 -2.07
C LEU A 571 -4.27 -4.36 -3.10
N PHE A 572 -3.01 -4.84 -3.19
CA PHE A 572 -2.09 -4.36 -4.23
C PHE A 572 -2.61 -4.66 -5.65
N ALA A 573 -3.35 -5.77 -5.82
CA ALA A 573 -3.92 -6.15 -7.12
C ALA A 573 -5.09 -5.25 -7.50
N VAL A 574 -5.90 -4.83 -6.53
CA VAL A 574 -6.92 -3.78 -6.72
C VAL A 574 -6.27 -2.47 -7.16
N PHE A 575 -5.14 -2.10 -6.54
CA PHE A 575 -4.42 -0.88 -6.89
C PHE A 575 -3.78 -0.91 -8.27
N ILE A 576 -3.25 -2.05 -8.74
CA ILE A 576 -2.78 -2.17 -10.12
C ILE A 576 -3.92 -1.79 -11.11
N LYS A 577 -5.14 -2.31 -10.87
CA LYS A 577 -6.31 -1.93 -11.68
C LYS A 577 -6.69 -0.46 -11.50
N LYS A 578 -6.68 0.06 -10.27
CA LYS A 578 -7.00 1.46 -9.99
C LYS A 578 -6.05 2.42 -10.68
N VAL A 579 -4.75 2.13 -10.66
CA VAL A 579 -3.71 2.92 -11.32
C VAL A 579 -3.89 2.92 -12.85
N LEU A 580 -4.21 1.76 -13.44
CA LEU A 580 -4.56 1.68 -14.86
C LEU A 580 -5.79 2.54 -15.22
N ILE A 581 -6.78 2.62 -14.32
CA ILE A 581 -7.96 3.49 -14.48
C ILE A 581 -7.58 4.97 -14.42
N LEU A 582 -6.68 5.36 -13.51
CA LEU A 582 -6.22 6.74 -13.33
C LEU A 582 -5.27 7.22 -14.44
N THR A 583 -4.57 6.32 -15.11
CA THR A 583 -3.60 6.67 -16.16
C THR A 583 -4.32 7.06 -17.46
N LYS A 584 -3.90 8.15 -18.11
CA LYS A 584 -4.34 8.54 -19.47
C LYS A 584 -3.86 7.53 -20.51
N THR A 585 -4.52 7.49 -21.67
CA THR A 585 -3.94 6.84 -22.85
C THR A 585 -2.59 7.47 -23.15
N ASP A 586 -1.59 6.65 -23.48
CA ASP A 586 -0.19 7.05 -23.62
C ASP A 586 0.50 7.58 -22.35
N GLY A 587 -0.17 7.57 -21.19
CA GLY A 587 0.46 7.85 -19.91
C GLY A 587 1.28 6.67 -19.39
N TYR A 588 2.17 6.95 -18.45
CA TYR A 588 2.98 5.96 -17.76
C TYR A 588 2.47 5.69 -16.35
N TYR A 589 2.62 4.44 -15.92
CA TYR A 589 2.38 4.07 -14.54
C TYR A 589 3.46 3.15 -14.00
N SER A 590 3.86 3.38 -12.75
CA SER A 590 4.88 2.59 -12.08
C SER A 590 4.46 2.21 -10.67
N LEU A 591 4.70 0.95 -10.29
CA LEU A 591 4.36 0.45 -8.96
C LEU A 591 5.43 -0.48 -8.43
N ILE A 592 5.58 -0.50 -7.11
CA ILE A 592 6.20 -1.60 -6.38
C ILE A 592 5.11 -2.44 -5.68
N THR A 593 5.05 -3.73 -5.99
CA THR A 593 4.01 -4.65 -5.48
C THR A 593 4.62 -5.97 -5.05
N GLN A 594 3.83 -6.85 -4.41
CA GLN A 594 4.27 -8.23 -4.21
C GLN A 594 4.37 -8.96 -5.55
N HIS A 595 5.40 -9.79 -5.77
CA HIS A 595 5.60 -10.48 -7.06
C HIS A 595 4.63 -11.64 -7.33
N ALA A 596 3.74 -11.95 -6.39
CA ALA A 596 2.88 -13.13 -6.44
C ALA A 596 1.95 -13.11 -7.67
N TRP A 597 1.55 -11.91 -8.10
CA TRP A 597 0.72 -11.73 -9.29
C TRP A 597 1.42 -12.17 -10.57
N MET A 598 2.75 -12.27 -10.61
CA MET A 598 3.49 -12.74 -11.79
C MET A 598 3.29 -14.24 -12.06
N PHE A 599 2.82 -15.02 -11.08
CA PHE A 599 2.81 -16.49 -11.17
C PHE A 599 1.50 -17.16 -10.75
N LEU A 600 0.86 -16.71 -9.67
CA LEU A 600 -0.26 -17.43 -9.06
C LEU A 600 -1.55 -17.36 -9.91
N SER A 601 -2.29 -18.48 -10.02
CA SER A 601 -3.53 -18.57 -10.80
C SER A 601 -4.60 -17.57 -10.35
N SER A 602 -4.65 -17.23 -9.06
CA SER A 602 -5.54 -16.21 -8.49
C SER A 602 -5.36 -14.80 -9.07
N TYR A 603 -4.30 -14.56 -9.84
CA TYR A 603 -4.01 -13.29 -10.52
C TYR A 603 -3.90 -13.45 -12.05
N GLU A 604 -4.29 -14.58 -12.63
CA GLU A 604 -4.22 -14.81 -14.07
C GLU A 604 -4.99 -13.75 -14.87
N ILE A 605 -6.20 -13.42 -14.43
CA ILE A 605 -7.03 -12.39 -15.06
C ILE A 605 -6.32 -11.03 -15.06
N LEU A 606 -5.71 -10.68 -13.92
CA LEU A 606 -4.93 -9.44 -13.79
C LEU A 606 -3.71 -9.45 -14.71
N ARG A 607 -2.93 -10.53 -14.73
CA ARG A 607 -1.77 -10.67 -15.62
C ARG A 607 -2.14 -10.50 -17.07
N ASN A 608 -3.18 -11.19 -17.53
CA ASN A 608 -3.61 -11.13 -18.93
C ASN A 608 -4.00 -9.70 -19.32
N GLU A 609 -4.67 -8.95 -18.45
CA GLU A 609 -4.98 -7.53 -18.69
C GLU A 609 -3.72 -6.66 -18.73
N LEU A 610 -2.75 -6.92 -17.85
CA LEU A 610 -1.49 -6.18 -17.80
C LEU A 610 -0.64 -6.42 -19.06
N LEU A 611 -0.64 -7.65 -19.58
CA LEU A 611 0.08 -8.05 -20.80
C LEU A 611 -0.52 -7.45 -22.09
N LEU A 612 -1.75 -6.94 -22.04
CA LEU A 612 -2.31 -6.13 -23.13
C LEU A 612 -1.66 -4.74 -23.21
N GLN A 613 -1.07 -4.27 -22.12
CA GLN A 613 -0.38 -2.98 -22.04
C GLN A 613 1.11 -3.15 -22.39
N LYS A 614 1.76 -2.09 -22.88
CA LYS A 614 3.22 -2.08 -23.07
C LYS A 614 3.92 -1.99 -21.71
N ILE A 615 4.51 -3.10 -21.28
CA ILE A 615 5.44 -3.11 -20.12
C ILE A 615 6.78 -2.56 -20.61
N GLU A 616 7.23 -1.44 -20.06
CA GLU A 616 8.50 -0.80 -20.45
C GLU A 616 9.67 -1.54 -19.83
N ASN A 617 9.60 -1.72 -18.51
CA ASN A 617 10.60 -2.48 -17.78
C ASN A 617 10.07 -2.98 -16.42
N LEU A 618 10.75 -4.00 -15.89
CA LEU A 618 10.39 -4.63 -14.62
C LEU A 618 11.67 -5.03 -13.87
N VAL A 619 11.74 -4.69 -12.58
CA VAL A 619 12.80 -5.08 -11.64
C VAL A 619 12.23 -6.08 -10.64
N HIS A 620 12.62 -7.35 -10.80
CA HIS A 620 12.17 -8.45 -9.95
C HIS A 620 13.06 -8.55 -8.71
N LEU A 621 12.61 -7.91 -7.62
CA LEU A 621 13.39 -7.76 -6.39
C LEU A 621 13.41 -9.05 -5.56
N GLY A 622 12.28 -9.73 -5.39
CA GLY A 622 12.19 -10.89 -4.49
C GLY A 622 12.17 -10.49 -3.01
N SER A 623 12.55 -11.40 -2.10
CA SER A 623 12.56 -11.17 -0.65
C SER A 623 13.62 -10.17 -0.21
N ARG A 624 13.46 -9.54 0.96
CA ARG A 624 14.47 -8.62 1.54
C ARG A 624 14.85 -7.47 0.61
N ALA A 625 13.85 -6.92 -0.08
CA ALA A 625 14.00 -5.66 -0.81
C ALA A 625 13.95 -4.44 0.14
N PHE A 626 13.37 -4.62 1.33
CA PHE A 626 13.27 -3.64 2.39
C PHE A 626 14.08 -4.15 3.58
N ASP A 627 15.08 -3.40 4.03
CA ASP A 627 15.94 -3.84 5.14
C ASP A 627 15.17 -3.91 6.48
N GLU A 628 14.09 -3.15 6.65
CA GLU A 628 13.25 -3.23 7.87
C GLU A 628 12.40 -4.52 7.94
N ILE A 629 12.17 -5.21 6.82
CA ILE A 629 11.34 -6.41 6.80
C ILE A 629 12.26 -7.64 6.90
N GLY A 630 12.29 -8.23 8.10
CA GLY A 630 12.98 -9.49 8.32
C GLY A 630 12.34 -10.67 7.57
N GLY A 631 13.18 -11.59 7.08
CA GLY A 631 12.73 -12.86 6.49
C GLY A 631 12.31 -12.76 5.01
N GLU A 632 11.51 -13.74 4.57
CA GLU A 632 11.02 -13.85 3.18
C GLU A 632 9.51 -13.55 3.06
N VAL A 633 8.95 -12.85 4.05
CA VAL A 633 7.51 -12.60 4.17
C VAL A 633 6.99 -11.73 3.03
N VAL A 634 7.79 -10.76 2.59
CA VAL A 634 7.44 -9.84 1.50
C VAL A 634 8.41 -10.05 0.36
N GLN A 635 7.88 -10.47 -0.79
CA GLN A 635 8.64 -10.68 -2.02
C GLN A 635 8.13 -9.71 -3.08
N THR A 636 8.96 -8.78 -3.55
CA THR A 636 8.48 -7.66 -4.37
C THR A 636 8.96 -7.65 -5.80
N VAL A 637 8.29 -6.82 -6.58
CA VAL A 637 8.61 -6.45 -7.94
C VAL A 637 8.27 -4.97 -8.13
N ALA A 638 9.17 -4.20 -8.71
CA ALA A 638 8.89 -2.85 -9.18
C ALA A 638 8.79 -2.89 -10.72
N PHE A 639 7.86 -2.17 -11.32
CA PHE A 639 7.72 -2.14 -12.77
C PHE A 639 7.20 -0.78 -13.26
N CYS A 640 7.49 -0.46 -14.51
CA CYS A 640 6.92 0.67 -15.23
C CYS A 640 6.27 0.17 -16.52
N SER A 641 5.08 0.68 -16.81
CA SER A 641 4.29 0.35 -17.98
C SER A 641 3.69 1.61 -18.59
N LYS A 642 3.49 1.58 -19.90
CA LYS A 642 2.73 2.57 -20.63
C LYS A 642 1.31 2.05 -20.88
N LYS A 643 0.31 2.91 -20.68
CA LYS A 643 -1.08 2.59 -21.04
C LYS A 643 -1.29 2.77 -22.55
N HIS A 644 -0.81 1.79 -23.28
CA HIS A 644 -0.94 1.65 -24.73
C HIS A 644 -0.90 0.17 -25.08
N ASP A 645 -1.54 -0.20 -26.18
CA ASP A 645 -1.54 -1.58 -26.67
C ASP A 645 -0.10 -2.10 -26.84
N ASN A 646 0.11 -3.34 -26.41
CA ASN A 646 1.35 -4.06 -26.63
C ASN A 646 1.53 -4.32 -28.15
N ILE A 647 2.56 -3.70 -28.72
CA ILE A 647 2.87 -3.77 -30.15
C ILE A 647 3.91 -4.86 -30.49
N GLY A 648 4.19 -5.77 -29.55
CA GLY A 648 5.21 -6.81 -29.67
C GLY A 648 6.64 -6.31 -29.47
N SER A 649 6.81 -5.24 -28.69
CA SER A 649 8.13 -4.72 -28.32
C SER A 649 8.82 -5.62 -27.30
N LYS A 650 10.15 -5.69 -27.34
CA LYS A 650 10.96 -6.28 -26.28
C LYS A 650 10.91 -5.40 -25.04
N THR A 651 10.72 -6.04 -23.89
CA THR A 651 10.74 -5.45 -22.56
C THR A 651 12.02 -5.85 -21.84
N SER A 652 12.57 -4.93 -21.04
CA SER A 652 13.75 -5.16 -20.19
C SER A 652 13.32 -5.64 -18.81
N PHE A 653 13.77 -6.83 -18.41
CA PHE A 653 13.54 -7.40 -17.08
C PHE A 653 14.85 -7.51 -16.31
N VAL A 654 14.93 -6.97 -15.09
CA VAL A 654 16.10 -7.07 -14.21
C VAL A 654 15.83 -8.08 -13.10
N ARG A 655 16.65 -9.12 -13.01
CA ARG A 655 16.50 -10.15 -11.97
C ARG A 655 17.41 -9.86 -10.78
N LEU A 656 16.82 -9.57 -9.62
CA LEU A 656 17.57 -9.30 -8.38
C LEU A 656 17.18 -10.22 -7.22
N VAL A 657 16.42 -11.28 -7.49
CA VAL A 657 15.89 -12.19 -6.45
C VAL A 657 16.96 -13.01 -5.74
N ASP A 658 18.15 -13.13 -6.35
CA ASP A 658 19.28 -13.91 -5.83
C ASP A 658 20.18 -13.08 -4.89
N TYR A 659 19.88 -11.79 -4.70
CA TYR A 659 20.64 -10.85 -3.86
C TYR A 659 19.87 -10.44 -2.60
N CYS A 660 20.58 -10.10 -1.53
CA CYS A 660 20.03 -9.89 -0.20
C CYS A 660 20.24 -8.45 0.30
N GLY A 661 19.13 -7.78 0.64
CA GLY A 661 19.15 -6.43 1.22
C GLY A 661 19.15 -5.32 0.17
N GLU A 662 18.82 -4.12 0.62
CA GLU A 662 18.65 -2.94 -0.22
C GLU A 662 19.93 -2.60 -1.00
N LYS A 663 21.06 -2.56 -0.29
CA LYS A 663 22.35 -2.14 -0.86
C LYS A 663 22.85 -3.06 -1.96
N GLU A 664 22.83 -4.37 -1.73
CA GLU A 664 23.32 -5.35 -2.71
C GLU A 664 22.47 -5.30 -3.98
N LYS A 665 21.14 -5.21 -3.84
CA LYS A 665 20.24 -5.08 -4.99
C LYS A 665 20.46 -3.81 -5.79
N LYS A 666 20.69 -2.68 -5.12
CA LYS A 666 21.04 -1.41 -5.77
C LYS A 666 22.35 -1.55 -6.56
N ASP A 667 23.39 -2.11 -5.96
CA ASP A 667 24.69 -2.28 -6.61
C ASP A 667 24.58 -3.19 -7.85
N GLU A 668 23.83 -4.29 -7.76
CA GLU A 668 23.61 -5.23 -8.87
C GLU A 668 22.70 -4.66 -9.96
N TYR A 669 21.71 -3.85 -9.60
CA TYR A 669 20.92 -3.09 -10.56
C TYR A 669 21.81 -2.18 -11.41
N LEU A 670 22.73 -1.44 -10.76
CA LEU A 670 23.64 -0.51 -11.43
C LEU A 670 24.69 -1.20 -12.31
N ARG A 671 25.06 -2.46 -12.01
CA ARG A 671 25.97 -3.26 -12.85
C ARG A 671 25.38 -3.64 -14.21
N LYS A 672 24.05 -3.78 -14.30
CA LYS A 672 23.32 -4.12 -15.54
C LYS A 672 23.63 -5.53 -16.10
N ASP A 673 24.22 -6.43 -15.31
CA ASP A 673 24.55 -7.81 -15.71
C ASP A 673 23.33 -8.75 -15.72
N ASN A 674 22.29 -8.43 -14.94
CA ASN A 674 21.13 -9.28 -14.71
C ASN A 674 19.90 -8.89 -15.57
N ILE A 675 20.13 -8.39 -16.80
CA ILE A 675 19.08 -7.88 -17.69
C ILE A 675 18.68 -8.91 -18.75
N TYR A 676 17.38 -9.19 -18.84
CA TYR A 676 16.77 -10.07 -19.82
C TYR A 676 15.86 -9.26 -20.75
N ASN A 677 16.09 -9.36 -22.06
CA ASN A 677 15.31 -8.64 -23.06
C ASN A 677 14.39 -9.62 -23.81
N ILE A 678 13.10 -9.61 -23.50
CA ILE A 678 12.11 -10.57 -24.02
C ILE A 678 10.85 -9.84 -24.50
N ASN A 679 10.24 -10.33 -25.58
CA ASN A 679 8.92 -9.88 -26.00
C ASN A 679 7.85 -10.50 -25.07
N SER A 680 7.07 -9.63 -24.41
CA SER A 680 6.00 -9.99 -23.47
C SER A 680 4.93 -10.92 -24.04
N ASP A 681 4.71 -10.92 -25.35
CA ASP A 681 3.74 -11.80 -26.03
C ASP A 681 4.07 -13.29 -25.82
N CYS A 682 5.33 -13.62 -25.54
CA CYS A 682 5.74 -15.00 -25.31
C CYS A 682 5.09 -15.60 -24.06
N PHE A 683 4.77 -14.79 -23.04
CA PHE A 683 4.18 -15.29 -21.79
C PHE A 683 2.81 -15.93 -22.01
N SER A 684 2.02 -15.40 -22.97
CA SER A 684 0.70 -15.95 -23.32
C SER A 684 0.73 -17.39 -23.87
N GLN A 685 1.91 -17.89 -24.28
CA GLN A 685 2.09 -19.24 -24.80
C GLN A 685 2.11 -20.31 -23.70
N ILE A 686 2.33 -19.92 -22.44
CA ILE A 686 2.31 -20.81 -21.29
C ILE A 686 0.92 -20.67 -20.63
N PRO A 687 0.19 -21.77 -20.36
CA PRO A 687 -1.09 -21.70 -19.66
C PRO A 687 -0.97 -20.94 -18.33
N GLY A 688 -1.91 -20.02 -18.09
CA GLY A 688 -1.87 -19.11 -16.94
C GLY A 688 -1.00 -17.86 -17.14
N SER A 689 -0.31 -17.73 -18.27
CA SER A 689 0.54 -16.58 -18.62
C SER A 689 1.55 -16.14 -17.54
N PRO A 690 2.33 -17.05 -16.92
CA PRO A 690 3.33 -16.65 -15.92
C PRO A 690 4.45 -15.80 -16.55
N ILE A 691 4.85 -14.72 -15.86
CA ILE A 691 5.91 -13.80 -16.32
C ILE A 691 7.28 -14.38 -15.98
N SER A 692 7.68 -15.40 -16.73
CA SER A 692 8.91 -16.17 -16.54
C SER A 692 10.01 -15.71 -17.50
N TYR A 693 10.44 -14.45 -17.38
CA TYR A 693 11.35 -13.79 -18.33
C TYR A 693 12.79 -14.34 -18.35
N TRP A 694 13.17 -15.24 -17.45
CA TRP A 694 14.52 -15.82 -17.40
C TRP A 694 14.65 -17.10 -18.24
N ILE A 695 13.56 -17.55 -18.88
CA ILE A 695 13.54 -18.83 -19.59
C ILE A 695 13.95 -18.66 -21.06
N ASP A 696 14.63 -19.68 -21.59
CA ASP A 696 15.06 -19.72 -23.00
C ASP A 696 13.85 -19.84 -23.94
N LYS A 697 13.96 -19.27 -25.15
CA LYS A 697 12.97 -19.40 -26.23
C LYS A 697 12.54 -20.84 -26.48
N LYS A 698 13.46 -21.81 -26.37
CA LYS A 698 13.20 -23.24 -26.52
C LYS A 698 12.12 -23.76 -25.56
N PHE A 699 11.96 -23.14 -24.39
CA PHE A 699 10.92 -23.52 -23.44
C PHE A 699 9.52 -23.20 -23.98
N TYR A 700 9.35 -22.02 -24.58
CA TYR A 700 8.09 -21.63 -25.22
C TYR A 700 7.77 -22.53 -26.43
N ASP A 701 8.80 -22.95 -27.18
CA ASP A 701 8.63 -23.89 -28.29
C ASP A 701 8.12 -25.27 -27.83
N ILE A 702 8.41 -25.71 -26.59
CA ILE A 702 7.82 -26.95 -26.04
C ILE A 702 6.31 -26.80 -25.96
N TYR A 703 5.81 -25.72 -25.36
CA TYR A 703 4.36 -25.47 -25.24
C TYR A 703 3.69 -25.29 -26.60
N LYS A 704 4.35 -24.62 -27.54
CA LYS A 704 3.83 -24.44 -28.90
C LYS A 704 3.68 -25.75 -29.68
N ASN A 705 4.59 -26.70 -29.46
CA ASN A 705 4.67 -27.94 -30.25
C ASN A 705 4.14 -29.17 -29.49
N SER A 706 3.62 -28.99 -28.28
CA SER A 706 3.06 -30.07 -27.46
C SER A 706 1.61 -29.80 -27.12
N GLN A 707 0.92 -30.87 -26.72
CA GLN A 707 -0.41 -30.77 -26.15
C GLN A 707 -0.28 -30.69 -24.62
N ILE A 708 -1.29 -30.19 -23.91
CA ILE A 708 -1.25 -30.09 -22.44
C ILE A 708 -1.91 -31.30 -21.77
N TYR A 709 -1.54 -31.55 -20.51
CA TYR A 709 -2.02 -32.68 -19.71
C TYR A 709 -3.55 -32.76 -19.65
N SER A 710 -4.26 -31.61 -19.59
CA SER A 710 -5.73 -31.59 -19.58
C SER A 710 -6.40 -32.24 -20.80
N ASN A 711 -5.66 -32.43 -21.89
CA ASN A 711 -6.18 -33.08 -23.10
C ASN A 711 -6.12 -34.63 -23.00
N TYR A 712 -5.35 -35.18 -22.06
CA TYR A 712 -5.07 -36.62 -21.93
C TYR A 712 -5.37 -37.22 -20.57
N PHE A 713 -5.45 -36.37 -19.55
CA PHE A 713 -5.51 -36.77 -18.16
C PHE A 713 -6.55 -35.96 -17.41
N TYR A 714 -7.14 -36.57 -16.40
CA TYR A 714 -8.10 -35.92 -15.52
C TYR A 714 -7.60 -35.92 -14.10
N SER A 715 -7.69 -34.79 -13.43
CA SER A 715 -7.35 -34.67 -12.03
C SER A 715 -8.43 -33.88 -11.31
N PHE A 716 -8.66 -34.27 -10.06
CA PHE A 716 -9.72 -33.74 -9.24
C PHE A 716 -9.21 -33.47 -7.83
N GLN A 717 -9.71 -32.39 -7.23
CA GLN A 717 -9.49 -32.15 -5.81
C GLN A 717 -10.04 -33.33 -5.00
N GLY A 718 -9.27 -33.80 -4.02
CA GLY A 718 -9.64 -34.94 -3.19
C GLY A 718 -10.77 -34.67 -2.20
N MET A 719 -11.19 -35.74 -1.51
CA MET A 719 -12.30 -35.73 -0.57
C MET A 719 -11.96 -34.94 0.70
N ILE A 720 -12.97 -34.27 1.29
CA ILE A 720 -12.87 -33.58 2.57
C ILE A 720 -13.64 -34.37 3.61
N THR A 721 -12.94 -34.94 4.59
CA THR A 721 -13.54 -35.80 5.61
C THR A 721 -14.35 -35.02 6.66
N GLY A 722 -14.00 -33.76 6.92
CA GLY A 722 -14.60 -32.93 7.98
C GLY A 722 -14.31 -33.39 9.41
N ASN A 723 -13.90 -34.64 9.62
CA ASN A 723 -13.49 -35.21 10.89
C ASN A 723 -12.47 -36.36 10.68
N ASN A 724 -11.18 -35.99 10.56
CA ASN A 724 -10.10 -36.96 10.35
C ASN A 724 -10.04 -38.05 11.45
N ASN A 725 -10.30 -37.68 12.71
CA ASN A 725 -10.24 -38.61 13.84
C ASN A 725 -11.33 -39.68 13.80
N TYR A 726 -12.44 -39.45 13.09
CA TYR A 726 -13.50 -40.44 12.91
C TYR A 726 -13.27 -41.29 11.67
N TYR A 727 -12.94 -40.67 10.53
CA TYR A 727 -12.90 -41.35 9.24
C TYR A 727 -11.55 -41.97 8.87
N LEU A 728 -10.44 -41.55 9.47
CA LEU A 728 -9.10 -42.01 9.07
C LEU A 728 -8.41 -42.80 10.17
N ARG A 729 -7.82 -43.93 9.79
CA ARG A 729 -6.94 -44.74 10.64
C ARG A 729 -5.72 -45.16 9.85
N PHE A 730 -4.61 -45.38 10.55
CA PHE A 730 -3.51 -46.13 9.97
C PHE A 730 -3.95 -47.58 9.77
N TRP A 731 -3.42 -48.25 8.74
CA TRP A 731 -3.83 -49.61 8.41
C TRP A 731 -3.62 -50.60 9.57
N TYR A 732 -2.61 -50.37 10.42
CA TYR A 732 -2.31 -51.20 11.60
C TYR A 732 -3.18 -50.87 12.84
N GLU A 733 -3.99 -49.80 12.81
CA GLU A 733 -4.91 -49.46 13.91
C GLU A 733 -6.24 -50.21 13.83
N ILE A 734 -6.49 -50.92 12.73
CA ILE A 734 -7.75 -51.63 12.47
C ILE A 734 -7.51 -53.11 12.22
N ASP A 735 -8.57 -53.91 12.38
CA ASP A 735 -8.56 -55.31 11.92
C ASP A 735 -8.53 -55.34 10.39
N ILE A 736 -7.40 -55.77 9.81
CA ILE A 736 -7.14 -55.75 8.37
C ILE A 736 -8.17 -56.56 7.57
N ASN A 737 -8.87 -57.52 8.19
CA ASN A 737 -9.94 -58.28 7.53
C ASN A 737 -11.17 -57.41 7.21
N LYS A 738 -11.29 -56.24 7.86
CA LYS A 738 -12.32 -55.23 7.57
C LYS A 738 -11.89 -54.25 6.48
N ALA A 739 -10.66 -54.37 5.97
CA ALA A 739 -10.16 -53.55 4.88
C ALA A 739 -10.46 -54.18 3.52
N LEU A 740 -10.98 -53.37 2.60
CA LEU A 740 -11.13 -53.72 1.18
C LEU A 740 -10.05 -52.99 0.37
N LEU A 741 -8.91 -53.65 0.19
CA LEU A 741 -7.72 -53.05 -0.44
C LEU A 741 -7.77 -53.04 -1.98
N GLN A 742 -8.67 -53.80 -2.60
CA GLN A 742 -8.69 -54.07 -4.06
C GLN A 742 -10.08 -53.86 -4.68
N CYS A 743 -10.81 -52.86 -4.19
CA CYS A 743 -12.07 -52.46 -4.80
C CYS A 743 -11.83 -51.90 -6.22
N THR A 744 -12.65 -52.22 -7.21
CA THR A 744 -12.47 -51.67 -8.57
C THR A 744 -13.51 -50.61 -8.95
N ASN A 745 -14.64 -50.58 -8.24
CA ASN A 745 -15.72 -49.64 -8.48
C ASN A 745 -16.61 -49.49 -7.23
N PRO A 746 -17.30 -48.34 -7.08
CA PRO A 746 -18.13 -48.09 -5.89
C PRO A 746 -19.26 -49.12 -5.66
N ASN A 747 -19.73 -49.83 -6.70
CA ASN A 747 -20.82 -50.79 -6.55
C ASN A 747 -20.42 -52.03 -5.75
N GLU A 748 -19.13 -52.40 -5.71
CA GLU A 748 -18.64 -53.56 -4.97
C GLU A 748 -18.78 -53.41 -3.43
N ILE A 749 -18.84 -52.17 -2.97
CA ILE A 749 -18.98 -51.77 -1.57
C ILE A 749 -20.29 -51.04 -1.28
N MET A 750 -21.23 -51.07 -2.22
CA MET A 750 -22.59 -50.57 -2.02
C MET A 750 -23.22 -51.32 -0.83
N ASP A 751 -23.80 -50.57 0.10
CA ASP A 751 -24.42 -51.07 1.33
C ASP A 751 -23.50 -51.79 2.33
N LYS A 752 -22.18 -51.64 2.19
CA LYS A 752 -21.18 -52.20 3.14
C LYS A 752 -20.45 -51.11 3.89
N GLU A 753 -20.21 -51.35 5.18
CA GLU A 753 -19.21 -50.61 5.94
C GLU A 753 -17.84 -51.27 5.75
N ALA A 754 -16.85 -50.48 5.33
CA ALA A 754 -15.54 -50.98 4.97
C ALA A 754 -14.45 -49.96 5.25
N TRP A 755 -13.20 -50.43 5.41
CA TRP A 755 -12.02 -49.57 5.39
C TRP A 755 -11.37 -49.66 4.01
N VAL A 756 -11.20 -48.54 3.32
CA VAL A 756 -10.64 -48.52 1.97
C VAL A 756 -9.35 -47.69 1.93
N PRO A 757 -8.34 -48.06 1.12
CA PRO A 757 -7.11 -47.29 0.98
C PRO A 757 -7.35 -45.81 0.66
N TYR A 758 -6.57 -44.93 1.28
CA TYR A 758 -6.76 -43.48 1.18
C TYR A 758 -5.44 -42.72 1.05
N ASN A 759 -5.24 -42.06 -0.08
CA ASN A 759 -4.05 -41.24 -0.34
C ASN A 759 -4.14 -39.91 0.40
N LYS A 760 -3.33 -39.74 1.46
CA LYS A 760 -3.25 -38.48 2.25
C LYS A 760 -2.02 -37.62 1.93
N GLY A 761 -1.35 -37.88 0.80
CA GLY A 761 -0.09 -37.21 0.45
C GLY A 761 1.07 -37.83 1.23
N GLY A 762 1.83 -36.99 1.95
CA GLY A 762 2.91 -37.45 2.83
C GLY A 762 4.31 -37.01 2.39
N LYS A 763 5.33 -37.66 2.96
CA LYS A 763 6.75 -37.33 2.75
C LYS A 763 7.17 -37.53 1.29
N PHE A 764 8.26 -36.86 0.90
CA PHE A 764 8.85 -37.02 -0.43
C PHE A 764 9.19 -38.48 -0.70
N ARG A 765 8.62 -39.05 -1.77
CA ARG A 765 8.89 -40.41 -2.23
C ARG A 765 8.45 -40.55 -3.69
N LYS A 766 9.28 -41.22 -4.50
CA LYS A 766 8.97 -41.50 -5.91
C LYS A 766 8.49 -42.92 -6.13
N TRP A 767 7.66 -43.04 -7.16
CA TRP A 767 7.16 -44.25 -7.79
C TRP A 767 6.10 -45.04 -7.01
N TYR A 768 6.26 -45.30 -5.71
CA TYR A 768 5.27 -46.06 -4.91
C TYR A 768 5.43 -45.79 -3.41
N GLY A 769 4.38 -45.98 -2.59
CA GLY A 769 4.43 -45.93 -1.12
C GLY A 769 3.62 -44.79 -0.49
N ASN A 770 3.86 -44.50 0.80
CA ASN A 770 3.02 -43.65 1.67
C ASN A 770 1.57 -44.15 1.78
N ASN A 771 1.42 -45.48 1.72
CA ASN A 771 0.16 -46.18 1.78
C ASN A 771 -0.20 -46.44 3.24
N ASP A 772 -0.32 -45.37 4.03
CA ASP A 772 -0.40 -45.47 5.49
C ASP A 772 -1.86 -45.49 5.98
N TYR A 773 -2.75 -44.78 5.29
CA TYR A 773 -4.11 -44.48 5.74
C TYR A 773 -5.18 -45.33 5.06
N LEU A 774 -6.16 -45.74 5.86
CA LEU A 774 -7.44 -46.27 5.42
C LEU A 774 -8.57 -45.30 5.83
N LEU A 775 -9.54 -45.13 4.93
CA LEU A 775 -10.75 -44.34 5.12
C LEU A 775 -11.92 -45.26 5.47
N ARG A 776 -12.67 -44.91 6.50
CA ARG A 776 -13.95 -45.53 6.82
C ARG A 776 -14.98 -45.13 5.78
N TRP A 777 -15.39 -46.09 4.97
CA TRP A 777 -16.47 -45.96 4.01
C TRP A 777 -17.76 -46.51 4.61
N GLU A 778 -18.76 -45.63 4.78
CA GLU A 778 -20.09 -45.98 5.27
C GLU A 778 -21.16 -45.14 4.56
N LYS A 779 -22.42 -45.60 4.58
CA LYS A 779 -23.58 -44.89 4.00
C LYS A 779 -23.34 -44.41 2.56
N GLU A 780 -22.74 -45.25 1.72
CA GLU A 780 -22.38 -44.95 0.33
C GLU A 780 -21.48 -43.70 0.16
N GLY A 781 -20.76 -43.30 1.21
CA GLY A 781 -19.91 -42.10 1.20
C GLY A 781 -20.68 -40.78 1.21
N LYS A 782 -22.01 -40.79 1.40
CA LYS A 782 -22.89 -39.59 1.34
C LYS A 782 -22.42 -38.45 2.27
N GLU A 783 -21.87 -38.79 3.43
CA GLU A 783 -21.37 -37.82 4.41
C GLU A 783 -20.02 -37.20 4.03
N LEU A 784 -19.25 -37.88 3.18
CA LEU A 784 -17.92 -37.49 2.71
C LEU A 784 -17.96 -36.79 1.35
N THR A 785 -19.06 -36.95 0.60
CA THR A 785 -19.28 -36.32 -0.71
C THR A 785 -20.06 -35.01 -0.58
N ARG A 786 -19.55 -34.03 0.16
CA ARG A 786 -20.33 -32.81 0.47
C ARG A 786 -20.54 -31.81 -0.69
N ALA A 787 -20.02 -32.00 -1.91
CA ALA A 787 -20.33 -31.05 -3.01
C ALA A 787 -20.02 -31.45 -4.47
N ARG A 788 -19.25 -32.51 -4.79
CA ARG A 788 -18.84 -32.79 -6.19
C ARG A 788 -19.12 -34.23 -6.60
N THR A 789 -20.18 -34.43 -7.38
CA THR A 789 -20.61 -35.73 -7.93
C THR A 789 -19.68 -36.26 -9.03
N GLU A 790 -18.89 -35.39 -9.65
CA GLU A 790 -18.02 -35.68 -10.80
C GLU A 790 -16.84 -36.61 -10.48
N ASN A 791 -16.39 -36.67 -9.22
CA ASN A 791 -15.24 -37.49 -8.83
C ASN A 791 -15.57 -38.99 -8.71
N LYS A 792 -16.86 -39.33 -8.58
CA LYS A 792 -17.31 -40.71 -8.27
C LYS A 792 -16.90 -41.70 -9.34
N ASP A 793 -16.85 -41.28 -10.60
CA ASP A 793 -16.48 -42.14 -11.71
C ASP A 793 -15.03 -42.63 -11.64
N TYR A 794 -14.18 -41.94 -10.87
CA TYR A 794 -12.75 -42.22 -10.71
C TYR A 794 -12.40 -42.92 -9.39
N TYR A 795 -13.36 -43.07 -8.48
CA TYR A 795 -13.15 -43.77 -7.22
C TYR A 795 -12.71 -45.21 -7.47
N PHE A 796 -11.74 -45.66 -6.68
CA PHE A 796 -11.18 -47.01 -6.72
C PHE A 796 -10.42 -47.38 -8.00
N ARG A 797 -10.21 -46.44 -8.93
CA ARG A 797 -9.36 -46.65 -10.09
C ARG A 797 -7.89 -46.45 -9.74
N LYS A 798 -7.01 -47.19 -10.39
CA LYS A 798 -5.56 -46.93 -10.37
C LYS A 798 -5.23 -45.53 -10.90
N GLY A 799 -4.20 -44.92 -10.36
CA GLY A 799 -3.83 -43.55 -10.69
C GLY A 799 -2.45 -43.15 -10.20
N VAL A 800 -2.18 -41.85 -10.25
CA VAL A 800 -0.96 -41.24 -9.75
C VAL A 800 -1.32 -40.17 -8.74
N THR A 801 -0.71 -40.21 -7.55
CA THR A 801 -0.93 -39.23 -6.47
C THR A 801 0.32 -38.39 -6.22
N TRP A 802 0.15 -37.17 -5.75
CA TRP A 802 1.23 -36.32 -5.25
C TRP A 802 0.81 -35.62 -3.95
N SER A 803 1.80 -35.09 -3.24
CA SER A 803 1.56 -34.26 -2.05
C SER A 803 1.26 -32.83 -2.48
N PHE A 804 0.10 -32.29 -2.06
CA PHE A 804 -0.36 -30.96 -2.46
C PHE A 804 0.63 -29.83 -2.06
N LEU A 805 1.23 -29.96 -0.87
CA LEU A 805 2.21 -29.02 -0.33
C LEU A 805 3.56 -29.73 -0.17
N THR A 806 4.64 -29.14 -0.68
CA THR A 806 6.01 -29.61 -0.45
C THR A 806 7.01 -28.47 -0.49
N THR A 807 8.03 -28.54 0.36
CA THR A 807 9.18 -27.63 0.36
C THR A 807 10.38 -28.15 -0.44
N GLY A 808 10.33 -29.42 -0.87
CA GLY A 808 11.31 -30.04 -1.74
C GLY A 808 10.78 -30.28 -3.16
N ASN A 809 11.55 -31.01 -3.97
CA ASN A 809 11.18 -31.34 -5.35
C ASN A 809 9.81 -32.02 -5.46
N PHE A 810 9.13 -31.78 -6.57
CA PHE A 810 7.91 -32.49 -6.90
C PHE A 810 8.17 -34.00 -7.09
N SER A 811 7.32 -34.81 -6.48
CA SER A 811 7.33 -36.26 -6.63
C SER A 811 5.92 -36.80 -6.66
N CYS A 812 5.72 -37.82 -7.48
CA CYS A 812 4.45 -38.54 -7.55
C CYS A 812 4.64 -40.04 -7.39
N ARG A 813 3.55 -40.70 -7.00
CA ARG A 813 3.52 -42.13 -6.68
C ARG A 813 2.37 -42.79 -7.42
N TYR A 814 2.66 -43.94 -8.00
CA TYR A 814 1.65 -44.83 -8.55
C TYR A 814 0.88 -45.49 -7.40
N PHE A 815 -0.44 -45.63 -7.57
CA PHE A 815 -1.27 -46.47 -6.73
C PHE A 815 -2.20 -47.31 -7.61
N ASP A 816 -2.52 -48.51 -7.13
CA ASP A 816 -3.36 -49.47 -7.86
C ASP A 816 -4.85 -49.19 -7.59
N ASN A 817 -5.74 -50.05 -8.11
CA ASN A 817 -7.17 -49.98 -7.79
C ASN A 817 -7.41 -50.09 -6.26
N GLY A 818 -8.56 -49.60 -5.82
CA GLY A 818 -8.99 -49.67 -4.41
C GLY A 818 -8.82 -48.38 -3.62
N PHE A 819 -8.14 -47.37 -4.17
CA PHE A 819 -7.85 -46.14 -3.45
C PHE A 819 -8.90 -45.03 -3.65
N LEU A 820 -9.06 -44.24 -2.59
CA LEU A 820 -9.62 -42.89 -2.59
C LEU A 820 -8.51 -41.88 -2.26
N TRP A 821 -8.78 -40.58 -2.33
CA TRP A 821 -7.75 -39.55 -2.11
C TRP A 821 -8.22 -38.30 -1.37
N ASP A 822 -7.31 -37.69 -0.62
CA ASP A 822 -7.43 -36.44 0.14
C ASP A 822 -7.06 -35.23 -0.74
N VAL A 823 -7.45 -34.03 -0.30
CA VAL A 823 -6.95 -32.79 -0.88
C VAL A 823 -5.42 -32.73 -0.82
N SER A 824 -4.84 -33.15 0.30
CA SER A 824 -3.39 -33.22 0.56
C SER A 824 -2.68 -34.29 -0.29
N GLY A 825 -3.42 -35.29 -0.77
CA GLY A 825 -2.96 -36.40 -1.61
C GLY A 825 -3.63 -36.41 -2.97
N THR A 826 -3.71 -35.23 -3.61
CA THR A 826 -4.40 -35.04 -4.89
C THR A 826 -3.90 -36.04 -5.95
N SER A 827 -4.79 -36.48 -6.83
CA SER A 827 -4.55 -37.57 -7.78
C SER A 827 -4.97 -37.23 -9.20
N ILE A 828 -4.31 -37.89 -10.16
CA ILE A 828 -4.52 -37.76 -11.61
C ILE A 828 -4.68 -39.15 -12.24
N PHE A 829 -5.56 -39.22 -13.22
CA PHE A 829 -6.02 -40.44 -13.87
C PHE A 829 -5.89 -40.32 -15.38
N THR A 830 -5.67 -41.45 -16.04
CA THR A 830 -5.69 -41.57 -17.50
C THR A 830 -7.07 -42.01 -17.98
N ASN A 831 -7.54 -41.43 -19.08
CA ASN A 831 -8.74 -41.85 -19.83
C ASN A 831 -8.41 -42.37 -21.24
N SER A 832 -7.14 -42.28 -21.62
CA SER A 832 -6.63 -42.50 -22.97
C SER A 832 -5.90 -43.84 -23.05
N ASN A 833 -5.41 -44.21 -24.23
CA ASN A 833 -4.54 -45.38 -24.40
C ASN A 833 -3.19 -45.24 -23.68
N ILE A 834 -2.93 -44.13 -22.98
CA ILE A 834 -1.68 -43.87 -22.26
C ILE A 834 -1.69 -44.63 -20.93
N PRO A 835 -0.73 -45.54 -20.68
CA PRO A 835 -0.63 -46.27 -19.43
C PRO A 835 -0.37 -45.37 -18.22
N THR A 836 -0.97 -45.67 -17.06
CA THR A 836 -0.77 -44.94 -15.79
C THR A 836 0.70 -44.89 -15.37
N GLU A 837 1.46 -45.94 -15.68
CA GLU A 837 2.89 -46.04 -15.39
C GLU A 837 3.70 -45.01 -16.20
N VAL A 838 3.29 -44.77 -17.47
CA VAL A 838 3.89 -43.74 -18.33
C VAL A 838 3.63 -42.34 -17.76
N LEU A 839 2.39 -42.07 -17.32
CA LEU A 839 2.03 -40.82 -16.64
C LEU A 839 2.91 -40.60 -15.38
N CYS A 840 3.04 -41.62 -14.53
CA CYS A 840 3.87 -41.54 -13.33
C CYS A 840 5.35 -41.23 -13.66
N ALA A 841 5.88 -41.85 -14.73
CA ALA A 841 7.24 -41.58 -15.19
C ALA A 841 7.44 -40.20 -15.78
N ASN A 842 6.48 -39.70 -16.54
CA ASN A 842 6.55 -38.37 -17.11
C ASN A 842 6.60 -37.32 -15.98
N MET A 843 5.68 -37.40 -15.02
CA MET A 843 5.58 -36.48 -13.87
C MET A 843 6.80 -36.53 -12.94
N ASN A 844 7.45 -37.69 -12.78
CA ASN A 844 8.67 -37.82 -11.97
C ASN A 844 9.96 -37.41 -12.69
N SER A 845 9.88 -37.06 -13.98
CA SER A 845 11.03 -36.68 -14.79
C SER A 845 11.67 -35.35 -14.33
N LYS A 846 12.95 -35.19 -14.62
CA LYS A 846 13.68 -33.93 -14.35
C LYS A 846 13.12 -32.77 -15.15
N VAL A 847 12.70 -33.02 -16.40
CA VAL A 847 12.16 -32.00 -17.30
C VAL A 847 10.83 -31.48 -16.78
N GLN A 848 9.90 -32.37 -16.38
CA GLN A 848 8.63 -31.92 -15.81
C GLN A 848 8.81 -31.19 -14.47
N ASN A 849 9.74 -31.65 -13.63
CA ASN A 849 10.09 -30.90 -12.42
C ASN A 849 10.56 -29.49 -12.77
N TYR A 850 11.47 -29.33 -13.73
CA TYR A 850 11.97 -28.02 -14.14
C TYR A 850 10.85 -27.11 -14.70
N ILE A 851 9.98 -27.64 -15.57
CA ILE A 851 8.82 -26.91 -16.11
C ILE A 851 7.88 -26.47 -14.97
N LEU A 852 7.59 -27.37 -14.03
CA LEU A 852 6.69 -27.08 -12.92
C LEU A 852 7.24 -25.98 -11.99
N HIS A 853 8.55 -25.92 -11.75
CA HIS A 853 9.17 -24.83 -10.97
C HIS A 853 9.09 -23.47 -11.68
N ILE A 854 9.05 -23.46 -13.01
CA ILE A 854 8.85 -22.23 -13.80
C ILE A 854 7.39 -21.78 -13.75
N CYS A 855 6.47 -22.69 -14.06
CA CYS A 855 5.04 -22.37 -14.17
C CYS A 855 4.37 -22.15 -12.81
N ASN A 856 4.92 -22.74 -11.75
CA ASN A 856 4.43 -22.61 -10.39
C ASN A 856 5.61 -22.58 -9.40
N PRO A 857 6.21 -21.41 -9.15
CA PRO A 857 7.32 -21.27 -8.20
C PRO A 857 6.89 -21.36 -6.72
N THR A 858 5.63 -21.72 -6.44
CA THR A 858 5.11 -21.82 -5.07
C THR A 858 5.16 -23.24 -4.53
N LEU A 859 4.95 -23.39 -3.22
CA LEU A 859 4.99 -24.67 -2.51
C LEU A 859 3.76 -25.55 -2.77
N ASN A 860 2.69 -24.99 -3.34
CA ASN A 860 1.40 -25.66 -3.54
C ASN A 860 1.27 -26.14 -4.97
N TYR A 861 1.23 -27.45 -5.19
CA TYR A 861 0.97 -28.05 -6.49
C TYR A 861 -0.50 -28.40 -6.65
N GLN A 862 -1.27 -27.43 -7.15
CA GLN A 862 -2.70 -27.60 -7.40
C GLN A 862 -2.95 -28.44 -8.66
N VAL A 863 -4.17 -28.98 -8.76
CA VAL A 863 -4.66 -29.74 -9.94
C VAL A 863 -4.37 -28.99 -11.23
N GLU A 864 -4.72 -27.71 -11.29
CA GLU A 864 -4.58 -26.87 -12.47
C GLU A 864 -3.11 -26.73 -12.92
N ASN A 865 -2.17 -26.65 -11.96
CA ASN A 865 -0.75 -26.55 -12.28
C ASN A 865 -0.24 -27.83 -12.98
N ILE A 866 -0.71 -29.00 -12.52
CA ILE A 866 -0.33 -30.28 -13.13
C ILE A 866 -1.01 -30.46 -14.49
N LEU A 867 -2.28 -30.09 -14.62
CA LEU A 867 -3.01 -30.19 -15.89
C LEU A 867 -2.50 -29.21 -16.97
N ALA A 868 -1.79 -28.15 -16.57
CA ALA A 868 -1.13 -27.20 -17.45
C ALA A 868 0.25 -27.68 -17.97
N LEU A 869 0.76 -28.83 -17.53
CA LEU A 869 2.05 -29.35 -18.00
C LEU A 869 1.98 -29.81 -19.46
N PRO A 870 3.06 -29.66 -20.24
CA PRO A 870 3.11 -30.15 -21.61
C PRO A 870 3.31 -31.67 -21.64
N TYR A 871 2.62 -32.34 -22.55
CA TYR A 871 2.78 -33.75 -22.86
C TYR A 871 3.15 -33.93 -24.34
N ILE A 872 4.20 -34.71 -24.58
CA ILE A 872 4.65 -35.07 -25.92
C ILE A 872 4.42 -36.57 -26.07
N GLU A 873 3.59 -36.95 -27.04
CA GLU A 873 3.37 -38.35 -27.41
C GLU A 873 4.64 -38.96 -28.04
N GLY A 874 4.86 -40.24 -27.76
CA GLY A 874 5.89 -41.06 -28.35
C GLY A 874 6.72 -41.87 -27.35
N LYS A 875 7.07 -43.10 -27.76
CA LYS A 875 7.91 -44.05 -27.00
C LYS A 875 7.26 -44.55 -25.71
N GLU A 876 5.93 -44.54 -25.62
CA GLU A 876 5.13 -44.99 -24.48
C GLU A 876 5.55 -46.39 -24.03
N ASP A 877 5.73 -47.33 -24.97
CA ASP A 877 6.14 -48.71 -24.65
C ASP A 877 7.49 -48.77 -23.93
N LYS A 878 8.47 -47.99 -24.41
CA LYS A 878 9.80 -47.94 -23.79
C LYS A 878 9.73 -47.28 -22.42
N ILE A 879 8.96 -46.20 -22.28
CA ILE A 879 8.78 -45.48 -21.02
C ILE A 879 8.07 -46.39 -20.01
N LYS A 880 7.04 -47.12 -20.43
CA LYS A 880 6.28 -48.05 -19.60
C LYS A 880 7.18 -49.10 -18.98
N VAL A 881 8.03 -49.76 -19.78
CA VAL A 881 8.96 -50.78 -19.28
C VAL A 881 9.92 -50.21 -18.22
N LEU A 882 10.39 -48.96 -18.39
CA LEU A 882 11.25 -48.31 -17.41
C LEU A 882 10.47 -47.89 -16.16
N ALA A 883 9.25 -47.39 -16.33
CA ALA A 883 8.36 -46.99 -15.25
C ALA A 883 8.01 -48.18 -14.36
N GLU A 884 7.61 -49.31 -14.95
CA GLU A 884 7.30 -50.56 -14.24
C GLU A 884 8.49 -51.04 -13.41
N LYS A 885 9.72 -50.95 -13.95
CA LYS A 885 10.94 -51.27 -13.19
C LYS A 885 11.13 -50.34 -12.00
N CYS A 886 10.93 -49.03 -12.18
CA CYS A 886 11.09 -48.06 -11.09
C CYS A 886 10.02 -48.24 -10.00
N ILE A 887 8.77 -48.47 -10.40
CA ILE A 887 7.65 -48.77 -9.50
C ILE A 887 7.94 -50.06 -8.74
N LYS A 888 8.38 -51.12 -9.42
CA LYS A 888 8.74 -52.40 -8.79
C LYS A 888 9.83 -52.22 -7.74
N ILE A 889 10.93 -51.55 -8.07
CA ILE A 889 12.03 -51.30 -7.12
C ILE A 889 11.53 -50.51 -5.90
N SER A 890 10.74 -49.45 -6.13
CA SER A 890 10.21 -48.62 -5.04
C SER A 890 9.18 -49.36 -4.17
N LYS A 891 8.42 -50.29 -4.76
CA LYS A 891 7.50 -51.17 -4.04
C LYS A 891 8.25 -52.20 -3.20
N GLU A 892 9.29 -52.83 -3.75
CA GLU A 892 10.15 -53.75 -3.00
C GLU A 892 10.84 -53.05 -1.81
N ASP A 893 11.30 -51.82 -1.99
CA ASP A 893 11.82 -50.99 -0.89
C ASP A 893 10.75 -50.70 0.15
N TRP A 894 9.54 -50.28 -0.26
CA TRP A 894 8.42 -50.00 0.65
C TRP A 894 8.02 -51.24 1.46
N ASP A 895 7.90 -52.39 0.81
CA ASP A 895 7.53 -53.67 1.41
C ASP A 895 8.67 -54.28 2.26
N SER A 896 9.85 -53.65 2.27
CA SER A 896 10.95 -54.01 3.17
C SER A 896 10.87 -53.31 4.54
N PHE A 897 9.85 -52.49 4.80
CA PHE A 897 9.65 -51.86 6.11
C PHE A 897 8.28 -52.22 6.68
N GLU A 898 8.20 -52.32 8.01
CA GLU A 898 6.98 -52.70 8.75
C GLU A 898 5.82 -51.71 8.60
N THR A 899 6.08 -50.56 7.98
CA THR A 899 5.05 -49.58 7.61
C THR A 899 4.20 -50.02 6.41
N SER A 900 4.65 -51.00 5.62
CA SER A 900 3.85 -51.57 4.52
C SER A 900 2.91 -52.67 5.03
N TRP A 901 1.65 -52.64 4.62
CA TRP A 901 0.73 -53.77 4.84
C TRP A 901 1.12 -55.03 4.05
N ASP A 902 2.02 -54.90 3.05
CA ASP A 902 2.62 -56.00 2.29
C ASP A 902 4.03 -56.33 2.81
N PHE A 903 4.38 -55.95 4.05
CA PHE A 903 5.72 -56.15 4.63
C PHE A 903 6.19 -57.61 4.51
N LYS A 904 7.39 -57.78 3.94
CA LYS A 904 8.01 -59.10 3.74
C LYS A 904 9.13 -59.36 4.74
N LYS A 905 10.17 -58.52 4.71
CA LYS A 905 11.38 -58.67 5.52
C LYS A 905 12.21 -57.38 5.47
N HIS A 906 12.81 -57.00 6.59
CA HIS A 906 13.68 -55.82 6.65
C HIS A 906 14.98 -56.01 5.86
N VAL A 907 15.46 -54.96 5.17
CA VAL A 907 16.72 -54.96 4.39
C VAL A 907 17.99 -55.30 5.20
N LEU A 908 17.89 -55.36 6.53
CA LEU A 908 19.00 -55.64 7.45
C LEU A 908 19.04 -57.11 7.90
N ILE A 909 18.04 -57.91 7.51
CA ILE A 909 17.89 -59.32 7.85
C ILE A 909 18.06 -60.11 6.56
#